data_AF-A0A7Y5BYY6-F1
#
_entry.id   AF-A0A7Y5BYY6-F1
#
_cell.length_a   1.000
_cell.length_b   1.000
_cell.length_c   1.000
_cell.angle_alpha   90.00
_cell.angle_beta   90.00
_cell.angle_gamma   90.00
#
_symmetry.space_group_name_H-M   'P 1'
#
loop_
_entity.id
_entity.type
_entity.pdbx_description
1 polymer ?
#
loop_
_entity_poly.entity_id
_entity_poly.type
_entity_poly.pdbx_seq_one_letter_code
_entity_poly.pdbx_strand_id
1 'polypeptide(L)'
;PPPPPPPPTPAPPPASNVTTMTGQAIEAGKWYHLTTQFLGSNRPLEMRPGEGNELFIASTKLNDPAQMWQITALGDDYYRLTNKLAGDQKSLDILNNDQKPPVMANTGGFTGQYWKFNALGNNVYRLTTAWLGDGKAIDVSNDGIYPLVLADSAGYSGQFWQLALVPDPADIAATASEFAGVGSSLGNGYESNPPTELPSQPLSELIAGGALPQYDLLRKVESKVQNGMLTLDKTLLGEYGAIADLAGSILNVLTPIRNVTIEFVKIKPGSVSGPGEAVESNIRNSSAPATPENHALRISGEVTLFTAEAAQLKYAEFFYYKGKPNASFKFVLADDIGIGTFLPGVPLIQSLKISEPTLMVVTSAEVYDEELESGVNQGFNFFGEMAIAESEDDAIKFIGGLLGVDKLGIHAAVDISGTTPEYILEAELERDITILDGENFKLSFTKTEIGIAIKGKPPEPSVSLANELTLLLIDDGEETEISFLGGIKVEAESITGSFTMDATKTGEWREPFGIPGVIIRQMAVQVGFTYLAPWIDNVGVHGDLKIGDVDGSISILVDSNDPDNFVLAGSTDRITIIQLMSAMSPVTFIAYQALPGSLRTTLNNVIDVALEEVKVNIVPSATAIGAIEFRDEGVTVMGRLVAWGWKASAYINVDTSTGITARADMDPINILGVLKITGAGTDPAPILRLRVGPTEIPYVYISARIEFLALVQELQIQADETGVLFVLTRSLGNILTTNLTIAYKDYNFNASGSINFNLNASINTPFGRITLVDIGFNAIAIIRAGRDAGFFAQFSGGFRFYGKDVSFPTLTLNIPPGDFQAIYNSVIQQIEAQALDIFNDVFKTLEEWANAVKDGVIVAAGAVASVAKDVYNASAEAAASAYRTLSKGATEAAEGISTAYNITANEVAKALQGADYAAHEVANAMEDAFDLTAEGAAYALRYAGYGVNEIGSALSSAYNVTADAAATALRYAGYGINEVGSALSSAYNVSADGIATALRGAGYAVNEVGSFLKDVGGFADTTINAALNGAGYAVSEVGDFMGKVFGGGWIPYIDIPYVDLPYVDIPYIDYVDIY
;
A
#
# COMPACT_ATOMS: atom_id res chain seq x y z
N PRO A 1 21.63 -2.68 -62.10
CA PRO A 1 22.24 -1.75 -61.11
C PRO A 1 21.48 -1.82 -59.78
N PRO A 2 22.14 -2.19 -58.67
CA PRO A 2 21.48 -2.21 -57.36
C PRO A 2 21.27 -0.78 -56.84
N PRO A 3 20.30 -0.57 -55.91
CA PRO A 3 20.02 0.73 -55.32
C PRO A 3 21.19 1.22 -54.44
N PRO A 4 21.34 2.55 -54.27
CA PRO A 4 22.46 3.14 -53.53
C PRO A 4 22.36 2.83 -52.02
N PRO A 5 23.50 2.78 -51.31
CA PRO A 5 23.54 2.49 -49.88
C PRO A 5 22.91 3.62 -49.05
N PRO A 6 22.37 3.32 -47.86
CA PRO A 6 21.78 4.31 -46.97
C PRO A 6 22.83 5.32 -46.48
N PRO A 7 22.42 6.57 -46.19
CA PRO A 7 23.33 7.62 -45.77
C PRO A 7 23.97 7.29 -44.41
N PRO A 8 25.24 7.69 -44.19
CA PRO A 8 25.91 7.50 -42.91
C PRO A 8 25.20 8.32 -41.83
N THR A 9 24.99 7.70 -40.67
CA THR A 9 24.65 8.37 -39.41
C THR A 9 25.57 9.57 -39.18
N PRO A 10 25.04 10.74 -38.77
CA PRO A 10 25.88 11.90 -38.49
C PRO A 10 26.88 11.55 -37.38
N ALA A 11 28.16 11.75 -37.66
CA ALA A 11 29.17 11.78 -36.61
C ALA A 11 28.84 12.92 -35.63
N PRO A 12 29.05 12.72 -34.32
CA PRO A 12 28.88 13.80 -33.36
C PRO A 12 29.79 14.98 -33.77
N PRO A 13 29.32 16.23 -33.67
CA PRO A 13 30.13 17.38 -34.03
C PRO A 13 31.43 17.39 -33.19
N PRO A 14 32.55 17.85 -33.77
CA PRO A 14 33.80 17.98 -33.04
C PRO A 14 33.57 18.89 -31.84
N ALA A 15 34.11 18.48 -30.69
CA ALA A 15 34.13 19.25 -29.45
C ALA A 15 34.62 20.67 -29.76
N SER A 16 33.65 21.58 -29.90
CA SER A 16 33.91 23.00 -29.87
C SER A 16 34.32 23.29 -28.44
N ASN A 17 35.46 23.94 -28.27
CA ASN A 17 35.91 24.47 -26.98
C ASN A 17 34.83 25.42 -26.45
N VAL A 18 33.86 24.86 -25.73
CA VAL A 18 32.92 25.60 -24.91
C VAL A 18 33.69 25.91 -23.64
N THR A 19 34.16 27.14 -23.58
CA THR A 19 34.43 27.86 -22.35
C THR A 19 33.32 27.50 -21.36
N THR A 20 33.70 26.87 -20.24
CA THR A 20 32.81 26.56 -19.13
C THR A 20 31.96 27.77 -18.77
N MET A 21 30.70 27.80 -19.22
CA MET A 21 29.69 28.63 -18.58
C MET A 21 29.43 27.97 -17.23
N THR A 22 29.98 28.61 -16.21
CA THR A 22 29.81 28.24 -14.81
C THR A 22 28.33 28.17 -14.48
N GLY A 23 27.81 26.97 -14.24
CA GLY A 23 26.56 26.82 -13.51
C GLY A 23 26.68 27.58 -12.18
N GLN A 24 25.61 28.23 -11.75
CA GLN A 24 25.59 28.93 -10.47
C GLN A 24 26.03 27.92 -9.39
N ALA A 25 27.13 28.21 -8.70
CA ALA A 25 27.61 27.31 -7.65
C ALA A 25 26.54 27.22 -6.57
N ILE A 26 26.24 26.01 -6.07
CA ILE A 26 25.33 25.85 -4.93
C ILE A 26 25.94 26.61 -3.75
N GLU A 27 25.30 27.69 -3.35
CA GLU A 27 25.76 28.61 -2.31
C GLU A 27 25.42 28.02 -0.94
N ALA A 28 26.47 27.78 -0.15
CA ALA A 28 26.32 27.22 1.18
C ALA A 28 25.50 28.17 2.08
N GLY A 29 24.50 27.62 2.78
CA GLY A 29 23.68 28.36 3.72
C GLY A 29 22.45 29.06 3.11
N LYS A 30 22.30 29.08 1.79
CA LYS A 30 21.11 29.61 1.11
C LYS A 30 19.99 28.57 1.00
N TRP A 31 18.76 29.05 0.78
CA TRP A 31 17.57 28.23 0.59
C TRP A 31 17.22 28.15 -0.90
N TYR A 32 16.67 27.02 -1.35
CA TYR A 32 16.37 26.73 -2.74
C TYR A 32 14.95 26.17 -2.91
N HIS A 33 14.29 26.52 -4.01
CA HIS A 33 13.19 25.75 -4.57
C HIS A 33 13.76 24.70 -5.53
N LEU A 34 13.30 23.47 -5.38
CA LEU A 34 13.64 22.36 -6.27
C LEU A 34 12.44 22.08 -7.18
N THR A 35 12.59 22.33 -8.47
CA THR A 35 11.53 22.13 -9.47
C THR A 35 12.03 21.18 -10.56
N THR A 36 11.14 20.49 -11.28
CA THR A 36 11.52 19.69 -12.45
C THR A 36 11.22 20.44 -13.74
N GLN A 37 11.97 20.17 -14.82
CA GLN A 37 11.65 20.71 -16.14
C GLN A 37 10.28 20.23 -16.64
N PHE A 38 9.83 19.06 -16.19
CA PHE A 38 8.52 18.51 -16.56
C PHE A 38 7.35 19.37 -16.06
N LEU A 39 7.40 19.84 -14.81
CA LEU A 39 6.31 20.61 -14.20
C LEU A 39 6.54 22.13 -14.20
N GLY A 40 7.73 22.57 -14.59
CA GLY A 40 8.12 23.98 -14.65
C GLY A 40 8.42 24.60 -13.29
N SER A 41 8.78 25.88 -13.28
CA SER A 41 9.24 26.60 -12.09
C SER A 41 8.16 26.88 -11.03
N ASN A 42 6.88 26.69 -11.36
CA ASN A 42 5.74 26.98 -10.49
C ASN A 42 5.28 25.78 -9.63
N ARG A 43 6.08 24.71 -9.62
CA ARG A 43 5.76 23.42 -9.00
C ARG A 43 6.95 22.87 -8.19
N PRO A 44 7.34 23.49 -7.06
CA PRO A 44 8.45 23.04 -6.25
C PRO A 44 8.10 21.80 -5.42
N LEU A 45 9.17 21.11 -5.03
CA LEU A 45 9.13 20.07 -4.00
C LEU A 45 8.72 20.68 -2.65
N GLU A 46 7.63 20.19 -2.08
CA GLU A 46 7.06 20.58 -0.79
C GLU A 46 7.13 19.42 0.20
N MET A 47 7.50 19.72 1.45
CA MET A 47 7.43 18.79 2.58
C MET A 47 6.15 19.05 3.39
N ARG A 48 5.32 18.03 3.59
CA ARG A 48 4.13 18.13 4.44
C ARG A 48 4.32 17.37 5.77
N PRO A 49 4.07 18.02 6.93
CA PRO A 49 4.17 17.36 8.23
C PRO A 49 3.00 16.37 8.42
N GLY A 50 3.30 15.14 8.84
CA GLY A 50 2.34 14.04 9.04
C GLY A 50 3.01 12.74 9.48
N GLU A 51 2.27 11.63 9.63
CA GLU A 51 2.87 10.30 9.84
C GLU A 51 3.63 9.85 8.57
N GLY A 52 4.93 10.19 8.50
CA GLY A 52 5.80 9.81 7.38
C GLY A 52 6.59 10.97 6.74
N ASN A 53 6.29 12.22 7.09
CA ASN A 53 6.89 13.44 6.50
C ASN A 53 6.95 13.37 4.95
N GLU A 54 5.77 13.37 4.36
CA GLU A 54 5.55 13.12 2.94
C GLU A 54 6.08 14.27 2.06
N LEU A 55 6.51 13.91 0.86
CA LEU A 55 7.03 14.83 -0.16
C LEU A 55 6.08 14.88 -1.34
N PHE A 56 5.76 16.10 -1.77
CA PHE A 56 4.83 16.36 -2.86
C PHE A 56 5.39 17.40 -3.82
N ILE A 57 4.87 17.42 -5.03
CA ILE A 57 4.98 18.60 -5.88
C ILE A 57 3.73 19.46 -5.68
N ALA A 58 3.90 20.71 -5.29
CA ALA A 58 2.80 21.65 -5.01
C ALA A 58 2.97 22.94 -5.80
N SER A 59 1.91 23.75 -5.95
CA SER A 59 2.04 25.11 -6.49
C SER A 59 3.00 25.95 -5.63
N THR A 60 3.86 26.74 -6.26
CA THR A 60 4.76 27.67 -5.56
C THR A 60 3.96 28.59 -4.64
N LYS A 61 4.39 28.69 -3.38
CA LYS A 61 3.87 29.63 -2.39
C LYS A 61 5.01 30.54 -1.95
N LEU A 62 4.73 31.84 -1.88
CA LEU A 62 5.74 32.82 -1.47
C LEU A 62 6.17 32.56 -0.02
N ASN A 63 7.48 32.38 0.20
CA ASN A 63 8.09 32.19 1.52
C ASN A 63 7.58 31.00 2.37
N ASP A 64 6.98 29.98 1.75
CA ASP A 64 6.53 28.79 2.48
C ASP A 64 7.73 27.93 2.93
N PRO A 65 8.01 27.79 4.24
CA PRO A 65 9.12 26.99 4.74
C PRO A 65 9.02 25.51 4.33
N ALA A 66 7.83 25.01 3.98
CA ALA A 66 7.64 23.66 3.45
C ALA A 66 8.29 23.47 2.07
N GLN A 67 8.48 24.54 1.29
CA GLN A 67 9.02 24.50 -0.08
C GLN A 67 10.50 24.93 -0.16
N MET A 68 11.09 25.32 0.97
CA MET A 68 12.45 25.83 1.05
C MET A 68 13.44 24.75 1.48
N TRP A 69 14.43 24.48 0.62
CA TRP A 69 15.43 23.43 0.81
C TRP A 69 16.83 24.00 0.94
N GLN A 70 17.56 23.58 1.97
CA GLN A 70 18.97 23.94 2.12
C GLN A 70 19.84 22.76 1.67
N ILE A 71 20.80 23.06 0.80
CA ILE A 71 21.71 22.08 0.21
C ILE A 71 23.09 22.27 0.85
N THR A 72 23.52 21.30 1.65
CA THR A 72 24.77 21.38 2.42
C THR A 72 25.81 20.43 1.85
N ALA A 73 26.97 20.94 1.43
CA ALA A 73 28.06 20.08 0.95
C ALA A 73 28.61 19.18 2.08
N LEU A 74 28.78 17.89 1.81
CA LEU A 74 29.34 16.89 2.74
C LEU A 74 30.79 16.49 2.41
N GLY A 75 31.27 16.82 1.20
CA GLY A 75 32.54 16.34 0.64
C GLY A 75 32.33 15.32 -0.48
N ASP A 76 33.36 15.07 -1.30
CA ASP A 76 33.37 14.08 -2.40
C ASP A 76 32.17 14.20 -3.38
N ASP A 77 31.81 15.44 -3.76
CA ASP A 77 30.68 15.78 -4.63
C ASP A 77 29.27 15.40 -4.10
N TYR A 78 29.16 15.05 -2.82
CA TYR A 78 27.88 14.77 -2.17
C TYR A 78 27.36 15.95 -1.32
N TYR A 79 26.04 16.04 -1.27
CA TYR A 79 25.27 17.08 -0.61
C TYR A 79 24.18 16.46 0.25
N ARG A 80 23.76 17.19 1.29
CA ARG A 80 22.61 16.88 2.12
C ARG A 80 21.51 17.88 1.84
N LEU A 81 20.29 17.40 1.66
CA LEU A 81 19.11 18.24 1.50
C LEU A 81 18.31 18.23 2.81
N THR A 82 18.10 19.41 3.38
CA THR A 82 17.25 19.64 4.55
C THR A 82 16.13 20.60 4.17
N ASN A 83 14.98 20.48 4.82
CA ASN A 83 13.83 21.34 4.55
C ASN A 83 13.63 22.32 5.71
N LYS A 84 13.27 23.58 5.41
CA LYS A 84 13.16 24.64 6.41
C LYS A 84 12.07 24.36 7.45
N LEU A 85 10.93 23.78 7.05
CA LEU A 85 9.86 23.39 7.98
C LEU A 85 10.22 22.16 8.81
N ALA A 86 10.96 21.20 8.24
CA ALA A 86 11.38 19.98 8.94
C ALA A 86 12.49 20.22 9.98
N GLY A 87 13.27 21.28 9.79
CA GLY A 87 14.47 21.57 10.58
C GLY A 87 15.68 20.71 10.17
N ASP A 88 16.83 21.01 10.78
CA ASP A 88 18.13 20.39 10.48
C ASP A 88 18.29 18.95 11.01
N GLN A 89 17.36 18.49 11.85
CA GLN A 89 17.30 17.13 12.39
C GLN A 89 16.70 16.13 11.39
N LYS A 90 16.18 16.61 10.25
CA LYS A 90 15.59 15.78 9.20
C LYS A 90 16.23 16.07 7.85
N SER A 91 16.54 15.02 7.09
CA SER A 91 17.12 15.12 5.74
C SER A 91 16.39 14.23 4.76
N LEU A 92 16.42 14.63 3.49
CA LEU A 92 15.90 13.83 2.38
C LEU A 92 16.69 12.51 2.30
N ASP A 93 15.98 11.40 2.33
CA ASP A 93 16.54 10.05 2.43
C ASP A 93 15.79 9.07 1.53
N ILE A 94 16.51 8.03 1.13
CA ILE A 94 15.96 6.81 0.53
C ILE A 94 16.15 5.68 1.54
N LEU A 95 15.06 5.28 2.20
CA LEU A 95 15.10 4.32 3.30
C LEU A 95 15.20 2.87 2.82
N ASN A 96 16.42 2.31 2.74
CA ASN A 96 16.76 0.88 2.69
C ASN A 96 15.94 -0.01 1.71
N ASN A 97 15.22 0.58 0.76
CA ASN A 97 14.41 -0.07 -0.26
C ASN A 97 14.22 0.92 -1.42
N ASP A 98 14.66 0.54 -2.62
CA ASP A 98 14.61 1.35 -3.85
C ASP A 98 13.22 1.41 -4.49
N GLN A 99 12.25 0.64 -3.99
CA GLN A 99 10.84 0.69 -4.37
C GLN A 99 10.03 1.70 -3.53
N LYS A 100 10.62 2.31 -2.49
CA LYS A 100 9.95 3.32 -1.67
C LYS A 100 10.23 4.73 -2.20
N PRO A 101 9.26 5.65 -2.09
CA PRO A 101 9.48 7.04 -2.46
C PRO A 101 10.51 7.70 -1.53
N PRO A 102 11.15 8.80 -1.97
CA PRO A 102 11.96 9.63 -1.09
C PRO A 102 11.16 10.17 0.10
N VAL A 103 11.80 10.27 1.28
CA VAL A 103 11.15 10.71 2.53
C VAL A 103 12.08 11.60 3.36
N MET A 104 11.55 12.29 4.37
CA MET A 104 12.36 13.00 5.36
C MET A 104 12.66 12.15 6.60
N ALA A 105 13.90 11.66 6.71
CA ALA A 105 14.37 10.82 7.81
C ALA A 105 15.26 11.59 8.80
N ASN A 106 15.56 11.01 9.97
CA ASN A 106 16.49 11.62 10.94
C ASN A 106 17.87 11.82 10.29
N THR A 107 18.38 13.04 10.36
CA THR A 107 19.68 13.41 9.79
C THR A 107 20.79 12.60 10.43
N GLY A 108 21.61 11.94 9.59
CA GLY A 108 22.71 11.10 10.05
C GLY A 108 23.75 10.84 8.97
N GLY A 109 24.67 9.93 9.26
CA GLY A 109 25.75 9.53 8.35
C GLY A 109 25.35 8.45 7.34
N PHE A 110 24.12 8.53 6.79
CA PHE A 110 23.55 7.48 5.94
C PHE A 110 23.75 7.81 4.45
N THR A 111 24.21 6.83 3.67
CA THR A 111 24.46 7.01 2.23
C THR A 111 23.20 7.28 1.40
N GLY A 112 22.01 6.95 1.93
CA GLY A 112 20.72 7.34 1.34
C GLY A 112 20.41 8.84 1.46
N GLN A 113 21.09 9.55 2.37
CA GLN A 113 20.96 11.00 2.58
C GLN A 113 22.03 11.82 1.84
N TYR A 114 22.94 11.13 1.14
CA TYR A 114 24.06 11.75 0.44
C TYR A 114 23.69 11.85 -1.04
N TRP A 115 23.32 13.05 -1.45
CA TRP A 115 22.80 13.35 -2.78
C TRP A 115 23.87 13.94 -3.67
N LYS A 116 24.00 13.43 -4.88
CA LYS A 116 24.90 13.95 -5.90
C LYS A 116 24.09 14.72 -6.94
N PHE A 117 24.53 15.94 -7.23
CA PHE A 117 23.93 16.81 -8.25
C PHE A 117 24.71 16.66 -9.56
N ASN A 118 24.28 15.73 -10.40
CA ASN A 118 24.91 15.49 -11.69
C ASN A 118 24.46 16.57 -12.69
N ALA A 119 25.34 17.52 -13.02
CA ALA A 119 25.02 18.64 -13.92
C ALA A 119 24.73 18.15 -15.35
N LEU A 120 23.62 18.63 -15.93
CA LEU A 120 23.22 18.36 -17.32
C LEU A 120 23.39 19.58 -18.24
N GLY A 121 23.79 20.74 -17.69
CA GLY A 121 23.91 22.03 -18.39
C GLY A 121 22.78 23.01 -18.02
N ASN A 122 22.96 24.31 -18.27
CA ASN A 122 21.96 25.37 -18.05
C ASN A 122 21.26 25.35 -16.68
N ASN A 123 22.00 25.13 -15.58
CA ASN A 123 21.47 25.06 -14.20
C ASN A 123 20.46 23.92 -13.95
N VAL A 124 20.59 22.83 -14.71
CA VAL A 124 19.77 21.61 -14.59
C VAL A 124 20.64 20.47 -14.06
N TYR A 125 20.08 19.71 -13.13
CA TYR A 125 20.75 18.63 -12.42
C TYR A 125 19.92 17.37 -12.41
N ARG A 126 20.59 16.21 -12.40
CA ARG A 126 19.99 14.94 -12.04
C ARG A 126 20.45 14.56 -10.63
N LEU A 127 19.50 14.30 -9.73
CA LEU A 127 19.78 13.98 -8.33
C LEU A 127 19.83 12.47 -8.14
N THR A 128 20.98 11.96 -7.70
CA THR A 128 21.22 10.54 -7.40
C THR A 128 21.72 10.39 -5.97
N THR A 129 21.56 9.22 -5.34
CA THR A 129 22.09 8.98 -3.99
C THR A 129 23.42 8.21 -4.03
N ALA A 130 24.27 8.40 -3.02
CA ALA A 130 25.46 7.59 -2.84
C ALA A 130 25.12 6.10 -2.64
N TRP A 131 23.93 5.79 -2.12
CA TRP A 131 23.48 4.43 -1.86
C TRP A 131 23.16 3.65 -3.15
N LEU A 132 22.42 4.24 -4.08
CA LEU A 132 22.00 3.58 -5.32
C LEU A 132 22.93 3.86 -6.51
N GLY A 133 23.83 4.84 -6.37
CA GLY A 133 24.73 5.29 -7.42
C GLY A 133 24.02 6.03 -8.55
N ASP A 134 24.76 6.36 -9.61
CA ASP A 134 24.27 7.23 -10.69
C ASP A 134 23.23 6.59 -11.63
N GLY A 135 22.92 5.30 -11.43
CA GLY A 135 21.95 4.55 -12.24
C GLY A 135 20.48 4.80 -11.89
N LYS A 136 20.19 5.31 -10.68
CA LYS A 136 18.84 5.67 -10.24
C LYS A 136 18.77 7.13 -9.84
N ALA A 137 17.74 7.84 -10.29
CA ALA A 137 17.53 9.26 -9.98
C ALA A 137 16.14 9.50 -9.40
N ILE A 138 15.99 10.59 -8.62
CA ILE A 138 14.66 11.08 -8.26
C ILE A 138 13.97 11.55 -9.54
N ASP A 139 12.77 11.04 -9.74
CA ASP A 139 11.86 11.40 -10.82
C ASP A 139 10.50 11.83 -10.25
N VAL A 140 9.76 12.60 -11.03
CA VAL A 140 8.36 12.92 -10.78
C VAL A 140 7.53 12.16 -11.81
N SER A 141 6.76 11.17 -11.35
CA SER A 141 5.97 10.31 -12.25
C SER A 141 4.80 11.06 -12.89
N ASN A 142 4.44 10.70 -14.11
CA ASN A 142 3.35 11.30 -14.88
C ASN A 142 1.98 10.60 -14.67
N ASP A 143 1.73 10.04 -13.47
CA ASP A 143 0.53 9.23 -13.19
C ASP A 143 -0.68 10.04 -12.66
N GLY A 144 -0.73 11.34 -12.98
CA GLY A 144 -1.82 12.27 -12.62
C GLY A 144 -1.80 12.84 -11.19
N ILE A 145 -0.99 12.28 -10.28
CA ILE A 145 -0.80 12.79 -8.90
C ILE A 145 0.65 13.19 -8.58
N TYR A 146 1.52 13.18 -9.59
CA TYR A 146 2.94 13.60 -9.54
C TYR A 146 3.75 13.08 -8.33
N PRO A 147 3.72 11.77 -8.03
CA PRO A 147 4.48 11.24 -6.91
C PRO A 147 5.99 11.29 -7.21
N LEU A 148 6.79 11.56 -6.18
CA LEU A 148 8.24 11.36 -6.28
C LEU A 148 8.56 9.87 -6.25
N VAL A 149 9.29 9.40 -7.25
CA VAL A 149 9.72 8.00 -7.38
C VAL A 149 11.22 7.93 -7.64
N LEU A 150 11.82 6.76 -7.46
CA LEU A 150 13.14 6.49 -7.99
C LEU A 150 13.03 5.70 -9.29
N ALA A 151 13.59 6.25 -10.36
CA ALA A 151 13.58 5.66 -11.69
C ALA A 151 14.99 5.48 -12.23
N ASP A 152 15.16 4.65 -13.26
CA ASP A 152 16.42 4.54 -13.98
C ASP A 152 16.81 5.89 -14.60
N SER A 153 18.07 6.29 -14.40
CA SER A 153 18.62 7.53 -14.93
C SER A 153 18.55 7.55 -16.46
N ALA A 154 17.70 8.41 -17.02
CA ALA A 154 17.46 8.52 -18.46
C ALA A 154 17.12 9.96 -18.88
N GLY A 155 16.80 10.17 -20.15
CA GLY A 155 16.53 11.49 -20.74
C GLY A 155 15.14 12.07 -20.43
N TYR A 156 14.60 11.83 -19.23
CA TYR A 156 13.24 12.25 -18.85
C TYR A 156 13.24 13.61 -18.15
N SER A 157 12.36 14.52 -18.57
CA SER A 157 12.24 15.87 -18.02
C SER A 157 11.79 15.89 -16.54
N GLY A 158 11.18 14.81 -16.04
CA GLY A 158 10.86 14.62 -14.62
C GLY A 158 12.10 14.38 -13.74
N GLN A 159 13.22 13.97 -14.33
CA GLN A 159 14.51 13.77 -13.64
C GLN A 159 15.43 14.99 -13.71
N PHE A 160 14.99 16.03 -14.41
CA PHE A 160 15.78 17.23 -14.71
C PHE A 160 15.40 18.33 -13.73
N TRP A 161 16.08 18.34 -12.59
CA TRP A 161 15.83 19.24 -11.48
C TRP A 161 16.55 20.57 -11.68
N GLN A 162 15.84 21.66 -11.43
CA GLN A 162 16.35 23.01 -11.43
C GLN A 162 16.36 23.54 -9.99
N LEU A 163 17.42 24.27 -9.68
CA LEU A 163 17.60 24.92 -8.39
C LEU A 163 17.36 26.42 -8.58
N ALA A 164 16.27 26.91 -7.98
CA ALA A 164 16.01 28.34 -7.91
C ALA A 164 16.33 28.83 -6.49
N LEU A 165 17.19 29.85 -6.37
CA LEU A 165 17.51 30.46 -5.08
C LEU A 165 16.24 31.06 -4.49
N VAL A 166 15.92 30.73 -3.23
CA VAL A 166 14.90 31.45 -2.46
C VAL A 166 15.57 32.68 -1.88
N PRO A 167 15.16 33.89 -2.28
CA PRO A 167 15.76 35.10 -1.75
C PRO A 167 15.58 35.17 -0.21
N ASP A 168 16.61 35.59 0.52
CA ASP A 168 16.57 35.77 1.98
C ASP A 168 15.48 36.78 2.33
N PRO A 169 14.63 36.65 3.38
CA PRO A 169 13.71 37.72 3.78
C PRO A 169 14.37 39.09 3.97
N ALA A 170 15.67 39.17 4.25
CA ALA A 170 16.45 40.41 4.24
C ALA A 170 16.89 40.84 2.82
N ASP A 171 17.14 39.87 1.93
CA ASP A 171 17.30 40.11 0.49
C ASP A 171 15.94 40.35 -0.19
N ILE A 172 14.79 39.93 0.36
CA ILE A 172 13.41 40.27 0.00
C ILE A 172 13.00 41.53 0.73
N ALA A 173 13.62 41.94 1.84
CA ALA A 173 13.43 43.27 2.39
C ALA A 173 14.34 44.30 1.69
N ALA A 174 15.46 43.87 1.10
CA ALA A 174 16.30 44.68 0.22
C ALA A 174 15.73 44.68 -1.19
N THR A 175 15.42 43.51 -1.77
CA THR A 175 14.78 43.38 -3.08
C THR A 175 13.31 43.70 -3.04
N ALA A 176 12.55 43.59 -1.94
CA ALA A 176 11.22 44.20 -1.78
C ALA A 176 11.27 45.52 -1.03
N SER A 177 12.43 46.08 -0.67
CA SER A 177 12.56 47.56 -0.65
C SER A 177 12.86 48.10 -2.06
N GLU A 178 13.49 47.29 -2.93
CA GLU A 178 13.60 47.56 -4.37
C GLU A 178 12.32 47.19 -5.14
N PHE A 179 11.49 46.25 -4.66
CA PHE A 179 10.28 45.73 -5.33
C PHE A 179 8.99 46.12 -4.63
N ALA A 180 8.96 46.48 -3.34
CA ALA A 180 7.86 47.30 -2.81
C ALA A 180 8.04 48.78 -3.18
N GLY A 181 9.15 49.13 -3.85
CA GLY A 181 9.24 50.33 -4.68
C GLY A 181 8.73 50.12 -6.11
N VAL A 182 8.50 48.88 -6.57
CA VAL A 182 8.14 48.57 -7.98
C VAL A 182 6.75 47.90 -8.10
N GLY A 183 6.23 47.28 -7.05
CA GLY A 183 4.93 46.60 -7.03
C GLY A 183 3.75 47.46 -6.55
N SER A 184 3.96 48.76 -6.34
CA SER A 184 2.89 49.70 -5.97
C SER A 184 2.86 50.97 -6.84
N SER A 185 3.38 50.92 -8.07
CA SER A 185 3.39 52.09 -8.97
C SER A 185 2.94 51.78 -10.41
N LEU A 186 2.01 50.86 -10.61
CA LEU A 186 1.10 50.90 -11.76
C LEU A 186 -0.27 51.35 -11.24
N GLY A 187 -0.46 52.67 -11.11
CA GLY A 187 -1.72 53.22 -10.57
C GLY A 187 -1.64 53.67 -9.10
N ASN A 188 -0.80 54.66 -8.83
CA ASN A 188 -1.09 55.68 -7.81
C ASN A 188 -0.30 56.95 -8.14
N GLY A 189 -0.95 57.87 -8.86
CA GLY A 189 -0.65 59.30 -8.82
C GLY A 189 0.65 59.72 -9.50
N TYR A 190 0.48 60.30 -10.70
CA TYR A 190 1.26 61.46 -11.12
C TYR A 190 1.10 62.61 -10.12
N GLU A 191 1.69 62.50 -8.93
CA GLU A 191 2.24 63.64 -8.23
C GLU A 191 3.76 63.56 -8.34
N SER A 192 4.27 64.30 -9.31
CA SER A 192 5.67 64.66 -9.52
C SER A 192 6.48 64.73 -8.21
N ASN A 193 7.37 63.77 -7.99
CA ASN A 193 8.59 64.00 -7.23
C ASN A 193 9.76 63.21 -7.86
N PRO A 194 10.92 63.85 -8.09
CA PRO A 194 12.08 63.21 -8.68
C PRO A 194 12.63 62.08 -7.79
N PRO A 195 13.27 61.04 -8.35
CA PRO A 195 13.81 59.93 -7.57
C PRO A 195 14.79 60.43 -6.50
N THR A 196 14.50 60.09 -5.24
CA THR A 196 15.35 60.35 -4.06
C THR A 196 16.62 59.51 -4.09
N GLU A 197 17.75 60.12 -3.71
CA GLU A 197 19.10 59.54 -3.70
C GLU A 197 19.17 58.12 -3.08
N LEU A 198 19.62 57.15 -3.89
CA LEU A 198 20.01 55.81 -3.45
C LEU A 198 21.49 55.79 -2.98
N PRO A 199 21.87 54.84 -2.10
CA PRO A 199 23.19 54.82 -1.48
C PRO A 199 24.28 54.53 -2.52
N SER A 200 25.22 55.48 -2.63
CA SER A 200 26.39 55.40 -3.48
C SER A 200 27.23 54.14 -3.17
N GLN A 201 27.51 53.30 -4.18
CA GLN A 201 28.61 52.33 -4.08
C GLN A 201 29.92 53.09 -3.76
N PRO A 202 30.79 52.55 -2.89
CA PRO A 202 32.05 53.22 -2.56
C PRO A 202 32.93 53.33 -3.81
N LEU A 203 33.15 54.57 -4.23
CA LEU A 203 33.95 55.02 -5.39
C LEU A 203 35.38 54.44 -5.45
N SER A 204 35.86 53.84 -4.35
CA SER A 204 37.20 53.27 -4.23
C SER A 204 37.47 52.05 -5.11
N GLU A 205 36.46 51.35 -5.62
CA GLU A 205 36.67 50.23 -6.55
C GLU A 205 36.72 50.65 -8.03
N LEU A 206 36.25 51.87 -8.38
CA LEU A 206 36.28 52.37 -9.76
C LEU A 206 37.57 53.14 -10.13
N ILE A 207 38.31 53.65 -9.13
CA ILE A 207 39.48 54.54 -9.32
C ILE A 207 40.81 53.75 -9.34
N ALA A 208 40.78 52.49 -9.79
CA ALA A 208 42.00 51.76 -10.14
C ALA A 208 42.34 51.97 -11.64
N GLY A 209 42.49 53.23 -12.07
CA GLY A 209 43.31 53.57 -13.24
C GLY A 209 42.65 54.10 -14.54
N GLY A 210 41.40 54.58 -14.55
CA GLY A 210 40.77 55.14 -15.77
C GLY A 210 39.77 56.26 -15.48
N ALA A 211 39.48 57.13 -16.46
CA ALA A 211 38.40 58.11 -16.35
C ALA A 211 37.04 57.38 -16.42
N LEU A 212 35.98 57.96 -15.86
CA LEU A 212 34.62 57.39 -15.98
C LEU A 212 34.30 57.06 -17.45
N PRO A 213 33.61 55.94 -17.76
CA PRO A 213 33.42 55.48 -19.14
C PRO A 213 32.82 56.54 -20.09
N GLN A 214 31.88 57.36 -19.61
CA GLN A 214 31.29 58.47 -20.37
C GLN A 214 32.29 59.60 -20.70
N TYR A 215 33.28 59.86 -19.84
CA TYR A 215 34.35 60.84 -20.10
C TYR A 215 35.37 60.31 -21.11
N ASP A 216 35.69 59.02 -21.07
CA ASP A 216 36.55 58.40 -22.08
C ASP A 216 35.85 58.31 -23.44
N LEU A 217 34.53 58.07 -23.45
CA LEU A 217 33.73 58.16 -24.67
C LEU A 217 33.71 59.60 -25.21
N LEU A 218 33.50 60.62 -24.38
CA LEU A 218 33.52 62.03 -24.79
C LEU A 218 34.83 62.37 -25.54
N ARG A 219 35.99 61.99 -24.97
CA ARG A 219 37.30 62.23 -25.62
C ARG A 219 37.43 61.53 -26.96
N LYS A 220 36.96 60.28 -27.05
CA LYS A 220 37.00 59.51 -28.31
C LYS A 220 36.08 60.14 -29.36
N VAL A 221 34.87 60.53 -28.98
CA VAL A 221 33.87 61.15 -29.87
C VAL A 221 34.37 62.51 -30.36
N GLU A 222 34.88 63.40 -29.48
CA GLU A 222 35.46 64.69 -29.86
C GLU A 222 36.57 64.55 -30.92
N SER A 223 37.39 63.50 -30.81
CA SER A 223 38.48 63.23 -31.78
C SER A 223 38.02 62.67 -33.13
N LYS A 224 36.75 62.23 -33.23
CA LYS A 224 36.18 61.52 -34.39
C LYS A 224 35.17 62.36 -35.17
N VAL A 225 34.74 63.51 -34.66
CA VAL A 225 33.91 64.46 -35.41
C VAL A 225 34.72 65.01 -36.60
N GLN A 226 34.25 64.78 -37.83
CA GLN A 226 34.88 65.30 -39.05
C GLN A 226 33.83 66.05 -39.88
N ASN A 227 34.13 67.30 -40.25
CA ASN A 227 33.23 68.19 -41.01
C ASN A 227 31.82 68.33 -40.39
N GLY A 228 31.72 68.34 -39.06
CA GLY A 228 30.43 68.42 -38.35
C GLY A 228 29.59 67.15 -38.39
N MET A 229 30.19 66.02 -38.81
CA MET A 229 29.54 64.71 -38.84
C MET A 229 30.19 63.73 -37.87
N LEU A 230 29.39 62.85 -37.26
CA LEU A 230 29.82 61.79 -36.35
C LEU A 230 29.20 60.44 -36.75
N THR A 231 30.05 59.44 -36.97
CA THR A 231 29.61 58.04 -37.12
C THR A 231 29.84 57.32 -35.80
N LEU A 232 28.77 56.75 -35.23
CA LEU A 232 28.85 55.87 -34.06
C LEU A 232 29.07 54.43 -34.52
N ASP A 233 30.08 53.76 -33.99
CA ASP A 233 30.35 52.34 -34.26
C ASP A 233 30.76 51.61 -32.97
N LYS A 234 30.72 50.28 -32.99
CA LYS A 234 31.03 49.44 -31.81
C LYS A 234 32.44 49.69 -31.26
N THR A 235 33.40 50.05 -32.11
CA THR A 235 34.79 50.34 -31.71
C THR A 235 34.88 51.69 -30.99
N LEU A 236 34.14 52.70 -31.47
CA LEU A 236 34.05 54.01 -30.84
C LEU A 236 33.36 53.96 -29.47
N LEU A 237 32.27 53.20 -29.38
CA LEU A 237 31.41 53.13 -28.20
C LEU A 237 32.03 52.39 -27.00
N GLY A 238 33.00 51.49 -27.22
CA GLY A 238 33.75 50.82 -26.16
C GLY A 238 32.84 50.07 -25.18
N GLU A 239 32.86 50.45 -23.90
CA GLU A 239 32.05 49.81 -22.85
C GLU A 239 30.54 50.02 -23.02
N TYR A 240 30.12 51.03 -23.80
CA TYR A 240 28.72 51.22 -24.20
C TYR A 240 28.31 50.32 -25.37
N GLY A 241 29.17 49.40 -25.81
CA GLY A 241 28.95 48.49 -26.94
C GLY A 241 27.73 47.58 -26.80
N ALA A 242 27.12 47.46 -25.61
CA ALA A 242 25.86 46.76 -25.41
C ALA A 242 24.73 47.31 -26.31
N ILE A 243 24.73 48.62 -26.62
CA ILE A 243 23.77 49.17 -27.59
C ILE A 243 24.02 48.69 -29.01
N ALA A 244 25.27 48.37 -29.35
CA ALA A 244 25.60 47.77 -30.65
C ALA A 244 25.16 46.30 -30.75
N ASP A 245 25.01 45.61 -29.61
CA ASP A 245 24.50 44.24 -29.54
C ASP A 245 22.97 44.20 -29.47
N LEU A 246 22.33 45.14 -28.76
CA LEU A 246 20.87 45.32 -28.70
C LEU A 246 20.30 45.88 -30.02
N ALA A 247 21.08 46.71 -30.71
CA ALA A 247 20.67 47.48 -31.89
C ALA A 247 21.60 47.23 -33.10
N GLY A 248 22.08 46.00 -33.27
CA GLY A 248 22.95 45.60 -34.39
C GLY A 248 22.37 45.92 -35.78
N SER A 249 21.07 46.16 -35.88
CA SER A 249 20.41 46.66 -37.10
C SER A 249 20.40 48.20 -37.22
N ILE A 250 20.23 48.97 -36.14
CA ILE A 250 20.12 50.43 -36.20
C ILE A 250 21.46 51.11 -36.43
N LEU A 251 22.53 50.71 -35.72
CA LEU A 251 23.86 51.33 -35.89
C LEU A 251 24.46 51.13 -37.29
N ASN A 252 24.05 50.06 -37.98
CA ASN A 252 24.45 49.79 -39.37
C ASN A 252 23.64 50.61 -40.39
N VAL A 253 22.53 51.23 -39.98
CA VAL A 253 21.59 51.95 -40.87
C VAL A 253 21.47 53.43 -40.49
N LEU A 254 21.96 53.84 -39.31
CA LEU A 254 22.21 55.23 -38.94
C LEU A 254 23.26 55.82 -39.91
N THR A 255 22.86 56.78 -40.74
CA THR A 255 23.82 57.61 -41.48
C THR A 255 24.60 58.50 -40.49
N PRO A 256 25.78 59.04 -40.86
CA PRO A 256 26.53 59.90 -39.96
C PRO A 256 25.64 61.02 -39.41
N ILE A 257 25.60 61.17 -38.08
CA ILE A 257 24.87 62.23 -37.40
C ILE A 257 25.43 63.55 -37.90
N ARG A 258 24.58 64.45 -38.42
CA ARG A 258 24.94 65.77 -38.95
C ARG A 258 24.57 66.85 -37.95
N ASN A 259 25.21 68.02 -38.05
CA ASN A 259 24.99 69.13 -37.12
C ASN A 259 25.15 68.70 -35.65
N VAL A 260 26.15 67.85 -35.40
CA VAL A 260 26.33 67.16 -34.11
C VAL A 260 26.60 68.18 -33.01
N THR A 261 25.80 68.11 -31.95
CA THR A 261 26.06 68.78 -30.68
C THR A 261 26.42 67.73 -29.65
N ILE A 262 27.51 67.96 -28.92
CA ILE A 262 28.00 67.05 -27.88
C ILE A 262 28.05 67.83 -26.58
N GLU A 263 27.31 67.36 -25.60
CA GLU A 263 27.19 68.00 -24.30
C GLU A 263 27.44 66.97 -23.20
N PHE A 264 28.09 67.40 -22.13
CA PHE A 264 28.14 66.62 -20.91
C PHE A 264 27.14 67.25 -19.94
N VAL A 265 26.13 66.49 -19.56
CA VAL A 265 24.98 67.00 -18.81
C VAL A 265 24.84 66.29 -17.48
N LYS A 266 24.40 67.04 -16.47
CA LYS A 266 23.98 66.48 -15.20
C LYS A 266 22.54 65.99 -15.32
N ILE A 267 22.30 64.73 -15.00
CA ILE A 267 20.99 64.08 -15.06
C ILE A 267 20.63 63.49 -13.70
N LYS A 268 19.34 63.19 -13.49
CA LYS A 268 18.91 62.38 -12.35
C LYS A 268 19.23 60.91 -12.63
N PRO A 269 19.69 60.12 -11.64
CA PRO A 269 19.87 58.68 -11.80
C PRO A 269 18.61 58.02 -12.34
N GLY A 270 18.77 57.21 -13.40
CA GLY A 270 17.66 56.50 -14.04
C GLY A 270 16.75 57.34 -14.95
N SER A 271 17.04 58.63 -15.15
CA SER A 271 16.25 59.51 -16.03
C SER A 271 16.99 59.82 -17.34
N VAL A 272 16.24 59.84 -18.45
CA VAL A 272 16.72 60.18 -19.80
C VAL A 272 15.88 61.27 -20.44
N SER A 273 16.44 61.94 -21.45
CA SER A 273 15.80 62.97 -22.28
C SER A 273 15.39 64.28 -21.59
N GLY A 274 15.61 64.44 -20.28
CA GLY A 274 15.33 65.69 -19.56
C GLY A 274 16.25 66.86 -19.95
N PRO A 275 15.95 68.13 -19.60
CA PRO A 275 16.73 69.31 -20.02
C PRO A 275 18.10 69.49 -19.33
N GLY A 276 18.73 68.40 -18.85
CA GLY A 276 19.89 68.35 -17.94
C GLY A 276 20.88 69.52 -17.99
N GLU A 277 21.32 69.99 -16.81
CA GLU A 277 22.20 71.15 -16.70
C GLU A 277 23.57 70.89 -17.35
N ALA A 278 23.99 71.77 -18.27
CA ALA A 278 25.28 71.68 -18.95
C ALA A 278 26.44 71.81 -17.96
N VAL A 279 27.40 70.89 -18.06
CA VAL A 279 28.55 70.83 -17.16
C VAL A 279 29.72 71.63 -17.76
N GLU A 280 30.13 72.72 -17.10
CA GLU A 280 31.25 73.56 -17.57
C GLU A 280 32.58 72.77 -17.67
N SER A 281 33.40 73.15 -18.66
CA SER A 281 34.63 72.47 -19.10
C SER A 281 35.74 72.28 -18.05
N ASN A 282 35.60 72.85 -16.85
CA ASN A 282 36.62 72.84 -15.79
C ASN A 282 36.46 71.69 -14.77
N ILE A 283 35.45 70.83 -14.88
CA ILE A 283 35.26 69.68 -13.96
C ILE A 283 36.36 68.60 -14.10
N ARG A 284 37.19 68.63 -15.16
CA ARG A 284 38.40 67.80 -15.26
C ARG A 284 39.35 67.94 -14.05
N ASN A 285 39.23 69.04 -13.28
CA ASN A 285 40.00 69.33 -12.07
C ASN A 285 39.12 69.68 -10.84
N SER A 286 37.83 69.30 -10.83
CA SER A 286 36.93 69.56 -9.69
C SER A 286 37.35 68.80 -8.42
N SER A 287 37.25 69.45 -7.27
CA SER A 287 37.53 68.90 -5.94
C SER A 287 36.38 68.08 -5.33
N ALA A 288 35.22 68.04 -5.99
CA ALA A 288 34.13 67.10 -5.70
C ALA A 288 33.97 66.13 -6.89
N PRO A 289 34.18 64.81 -6.72
CA PRO A 289 34.03 63.85 -7.79
C PRO A 289 32.54 63.67 -8.14
N ALA A 290 32.22 63.72 -9.43
CA ALA A 290 30.90 63.38 -9.96
C ALA A 290 30.60 61.88 -9.79
N THR A 291 29.39 61.53 -9.35
CA THR A 291 28.94 60.13 -9.35
C THR A 291 28.72 59.66 -10.79
N PRO A 292 29.04 58.39 -11.11
CA PRO A 292 28.83 57.84 -12.45
C PRO A 292 27.38 57.95 -12.95
N GLU A 293 26.39 57.89 -12.05
CA GLU A 293 24.97 57.81 -12.39
C GLU A 293 24.28 59.16 -12.57
N ASN A 294 24.90 60.25 -12.13
CA ASN A 294 24.28 61.59 -12.19
C ASN A 294 24.76 62.40 -13.42
N HIS A 295 25.49 61.77 -14.34
CA HIS A 295 26.09 62.44 -15.49
C HIS A 295 25.99 61.57 -16.74
N ALA A 296 25.56 62.19 -17.83
CA ALA A 296 25.49 61.58 -19.14
C ALA A 296 26.32 62.37 -20.16
N LEU A 297 26.92 61.65 -21.10
CA LEU A 297 27.35 62.23 -22.37
C LEU A 297 26.14 62.23 -23.31
N ARG A 298 25.71 63.42 -23.72
CA ARG A 298 24.58 63.62 -24.63
C ARG A 298 25.09 64.04 -26.01
N ILE A 299 24.60 63.36 -27.04
CA ILE A 299 24.89 63.64 -28.44
C ILE A 299 23.55 63.89 -29.14
N SER A 300 23.39 65.04 -29.80
CA SER A 300 22.19 65.35 -30.58
C SER A 300 22.56 65.77 -32.00
N GLY A 301 21.62 65.67 -32.93
CA GLY A 301 21.83 66.08 -34.31
C GLY A 301 20.79 65.50 -35.28
N GLU A 302 20.99 65.77 -36.56
CA GLU A 302 20.15 65.23 -37.62
C GLU A 302 20.67 63.87 -38.07
N VAL A 303 19.78 62.91 -38.30
CA VAL A 303 20.17 61.58 -38.78
C VAL A 303 19.22 61.09 -39.87
N THR A 304 19.68 60.18 -40.72
CA THR A 304 18.79 59.42 -41.61
C THR A 304 18.70 58.02 -41.05
N LEU A 305 17.50 57.58 -40.72
CA LEU A 305 17.19 56.21 -40.29
C LEU A 305 16.43 55.51 -41.40
N PHE A 306 16.87 54.31 -41.77
CA PHE A 306 16.20 53.42 -42.74
C PHE A 306 15.83 54.10 -44.08
N THR A 307 16.72 54.93 -44.62
CA THR A 307 16.57 55.64 -45.92
C THR A 307 15.46 56.69 -46.01
N ALA A 308 14.71 56.97 -44.93
CA ALA A 308 13.78 58.08 -44.86
C ALA A 308 14.49 59.37 -44.41
N GLU A 309 14.32 60.49 -45.12
CA GLU A 309 14.88 61.80 -44.77
C GLU A 309 14.25 62.44 -43.51
N ALA A 310 13.41 61.72 -42.75
CA ALA A 310 12.46 62.30 -41.80
C ALA A 310 12.51 61.70 -40.37
N ALA A 311 13.71 61.49 -39.82
CA ALA A 311 13.90 61.13 -38.40
C ALA A 311 14.93 62.05 -37.73
N GLN A 312 14.56 62.71 -36.63
CA GLN A 312 15.48 63.57 -35.87
C GLN A 312 16.01 62.79 -34.66
N LEU A 313 17.34 62.65 -34.54
CA LEU A 313 17.95 62.17 -33.29
C LEU A 313 17.85 63.31 -32.27
N LYS A 314 16.85 63.23 -31.40
CA LYS A 314 16.64 64.24 -30.37
C LYS A 314 17.81 64.20 -29.39
N TYR A 315 18.11 63.02 -28.85
CA TYR A 315 19.25 62.78 -27.96
C TYR A 315 19.75 61.33 -28.05
N ALA A 316 21.07 61.14 -28.00
CA ALA A 316 21.74 59.89 -27.69
C ALA A 316 22.55 60.11 -26.40
N GLU A 317 22.14 59.47 -25.32
CA GLU A 317 22.69 59.63 -23.99
C GLU A 317 23.47 58.39 -23.57
N PHE A 318 24.70 58.59 -23.09
CA PHE A 318 25.56 57.54 -22.57
C PHE A 318 25.82 57.82 -21.10
N PHE A 319 25.31 56.95 -20.24
CA PHE A 319 25.24 57.17 -18.79
C PHE A 319 25.57 55.88 -18.04
N TYR A 320 25.98 56.00 -16.80
CA TYR A 320 26.14 54.83 -15.93
C TYR A 320 24.85 54.66 -15.12
N TYR A 321 24.37 53.44 -14.95
CA TYR A 321 23.18 53.18 -14.11
C TYR A 321 23.21 51.75 -13.62
N LYS A 322 22.87 51.55 -12.34
CA LYS A 322 22.92 50.24 -11.65
C LYS A 322 24.27 49.54 -11.84
N GLY A 323 25.36 50.29 -11.69
CA GLY A 323 26.71 49.72 -11.76
C GLY A 323 27.21 49.34 -13.16
N LYS A 324 26.54 49.74 -14.24
CA LYS A 324 26.92 49.40 -15.63
C LYS A 324 26.78 50.59 -16.61
N PRO A 325 27.60 50.64 -17.68
CA PRO A 325 27.45 51.63 -18.74
C PRO A 325 26.23 51.31 -19.62
N ASN A 326 25.38 52.30 -19.80
CA ASN A 326 24.13 52.21 -20.54
C ASN A 326 23.99 53.36 -21.56
N ALA A 327 23.15 53.14 -22.56
CA ALA A 327 22.85 54.14 -23.56
C ALA A 327 21.34 54.21 -23.86
N SER A 328 20.87 55.42 -24.17
CA SER A 328 19.51 55.72 -24.62
C SER A 328 19.57 56.52 -25.90
N PHE A 329 18.81 56.14 -26.92
CA PHE A 329 18.68 56.87 -28.18
C PHE A 329 17.21 57.21 -28.38
N LYS A 330 16.89 58.49 -28.49
CA LYS A 330 15.54 59.00 -28.74
C LYS A 330 15.45 59.64 -30.12
N PHE A 331 14.55 59.12 -30.94
CA PHE A 331 14.24 59.59 -32.27
C PHE A 331 12.81 60.09 -32.33
N VAL A 332 12.62 61.31 -32.85
CA VAL A 332 11.29 61.79 -33.25
C VAL A 332 11.13 61.45 -34.73
N LEU A 333 10.06 60.73 -35.05
CA LEU A 333 9.75 60.28 -36.39
C LEU A 333 8.68 61.21 -37.00
N ALA A 334 8.63 61.30 -38.32
CA ALA A 334 7.54 62.02 -38.99
C ALA A 334 6.19 61.29 -38.84
N ASP A 335 5.10 62.04 -38.88
CA ASP A 335 3.72 61.53 -38.66
C ASP A 335 3.27 60.48 -39.70
N ASP A 336 3.96 60.36 -40.84
CA ASP A 336 3.72 59.33 -41.85
C ASP A 336 4.47 58.00 -41.57
N ILE A 337 5.37 57.99 -40.57
CA ILE A 337 6.14 56.82 -40.16
C ILE A 337 5.49 56.18 -38.92
N GLY A 338 4.51 55.30 -39.15
CA GLY A 338 3.88 54.51 -38.09
C GLY A 338 4.67 53.25 -37.68
N ILE A 339 4.26 52.60 -36.58
CA ILE A 339 4.84 51.34 -36.06
C ILE A 339 4.85 50.21 -37.12
N GLY A 340 3.86 50.20 -38.03
CA GLY A 340 3.79 49.26 -39.15
C GLY A 340 4.95 49.35 -40.15
N THR A 341 5.66 50.48 -40.19
CA THR A 341 6.89 50.67 -40.97
C THR A 341 8.03 49.80 -40.45
N PHE A 342 8.06 49.56 -39.14
CA PHE A 342 9.07 48.74 -38.47
C PHE A 342 8.67 47.26 -38.41
N LEU A 343 7.38 46.97 -38.58
CA LEU A 343 6.79 45.63 -38.43
C LEU A 343 5.88 45.27 -39.63
N PRO A 344 6.45 45.09 -40.84
CA PRO A 344 5.68 44.94 -42.08
C PRO A 344 4.91 43.60 -42.19
N GLY A 345 5.05 42.69 -41.22
CA GLY A 345 4.42 41.36 -41.24
C GLY A 345 3.03 41.27 -40.61
N VAL A 346 2.50 42.34 -40.01
CA VAL A 346 1.23 42.31 -39.26
C VAL A 346 0.24 43.30 -39.87
N PRO A 347 -0.81 42.84 -40.60
CA PRO A 347 -1.76 43.72 -41.28
C PRO A 347 -2.46 44.73 -40.36
N LEU A 348 -2.82 44.34 -39.12
CA LEU A 348 -3.43 45.25 -38.16
C LEU A 348 -2.49 46.41 -37.80
N ILE A 349 -1.21 46.13 -37.49
CA ILE A 349 -0.21 47.13 -37.12
C ILE A 349 0.06 48.13 -38.27
N GLN A 350 -0.08 47.71 -39.53
CA GLN A 350 0.02 48.61 -40.69
C GLN A 350 -1.14 49.60 -40.80
N SER A 351 -2.32 49.22 -40.28
CA SER A 351 -3.50 50.08 -40.29
C SER A 351 -3.53 51.09 -39.13
N LEU A 352 -2.72 50.87 -38.08
CA LEU A 352 -2.64 51.76 -36.92
C LEU A 352 -1.88 53.05 -37.28
N LYS A 353 -2.63 54.13 -37.48
CA LYS A 353 -2.08 55.48 -37.62
C LYS A 353 -1.78 56.04 -36.23
N ILE A 354 -0.54 56.43 -36.02
CA ILE A 354 -0.05 57.01 -34.77
C ILE A 354 0.37 58.45 -35.08
N SER A 355 -0.12 59.43 -34.31
CA SER A 355 0.40 60.80 -34.36
C SER A 355 1.55 60.98 -33.36
N GLU A 356 2.52 61.84 -33.72
CA GLU A 356 3.71 62.13 -32.91
C GLU A 356 4.60 60.90 -32.57
N PRO A 357 4.91 60.03 -33.55
CA PRO A 357 5.65 58.80 -33.28
C PRO A 357 7.07 59.07 -32.77
N THR A 358 7.38 58.53 -31.59
CA THR A 358 8.71 58.60 -30.97
C THR A 358 9.28 57.20 -30.80
N LEU A 359 10.51 56.97 -31.27
CA LEU A 359 11.24 55.72 -31.06
C LEU A 359 12.36 55.94 -30.05
N MET A 360 12.36 55.15 -28.98
CA MET A 360 13.44 55.08 -28.00
C MET A 360 14.10 53.71 -27.98
N VAL A 361 15.43 53.69 -27.95
CA VAL A 361 16.24 52.48 -27.78
C VAL A 361 17.06 52.61 -26.53
N VAL A 362 16.83 51.75 -25.54
CA VAL A 362 17.45 51.86 -24.21
C VAL A 362 18.11 50.54 -23.82
N THR A 363 19.37 50.58 -23.35
CA THR A 363 20.11 49.37 -22.95
C THR A 363 19.89 48.93 -21.51
N SER A 364 19.18 49.73 -20.72
CA SER A 364 18.85 49.42 -19.32
C SER A 364 17.35 49.20 -19.16
N ALA A 365 16.97 48.33 -18.23
CA ALA A 365 15.62 48.28 -17.70
C ALA A 365 15.40 49.42 -16.69
N GLU A 366 14.13 49.77 -16.43
CA GLU A 366 13.70 50.73 -15.40
C GLU A 366 14.33 52.13 -15.57
N VAL A 367 14.22 52.67 -16.77
CA VAL A 367 14.62 54.05 -17.10
C VAL A 367 13.38 54.89 -17.35
N TYR A 368 13.38 56.16 -16.95
CA TYR A 368 12.24 57.07 -17.12
C TYR A 368 12.56 58.19 -18.11
N ASP A 369 11.69 58.45 -19.08
CA ASP A 369 11.81 59.60 -19.98
C ASP A 369 11.05 60.80 -19.41
N GLU A 370 11.77 61.89 -19.08
CA GLU A 370 11.16 63.06 -18.45
C GLU A 370 10.28 63.90 -19.40
N GLU A 371 10.39 63.75 -20.72
CA GLU A 371 9.57 64.53 -21.66
C GLU A 371 8.28 63.81 -22.06
N LEU A 372 8.30 62.47 -22.12
CA LEU A 372 7.13 61.63 -22.37
C LEU A 372 6.37 61.30 -21.08
N GLU A 373 6.95 61.68 -19.94
CA GLU A 373 6.47 61.35 -18.60
C GLU A 373 6.20 59.85 -18.40
N SER A 374 6.97 58.98 -19.07
CA SER A 374 6.70 57.54 -19.17
C SER A 374 7.93 56.68 -18.88
N GLY A 375 7.69 55.48 -18.34
CA GLY A 375 8.71 54.45 -18.18
C GLY A 375 9.14 53.86 -19.52
N VAL A 376 10.43 53.53 -19.65
CA VAL A 376 11.02 53.02 -20.88
C VAL A 376 11.66 51.66 -20.62
N ASN A 377 11.26 50.65 -21.38
CA ASN A 377 11.75 49.29 -21.25
C ASN A 377 13.13 49.12 -21.91
N GLN A 378 13.88 48.10 -21.49
CA GLN A 378 15.11 47.72 -22.19
C GLN A 378 14.75 47.23 -23.61
N GLY A 379 15.41 47.73 -24.64
CA GLY A 379 15.12 47.38 -26.04
C GLY A 379 14.50 48.54 -26.82
N PHE A 380 13.62 48.20 -27.77
CA PHE A 380 12.94 49.15 -28.65
C PHE A 380 11.59 49.53 -28.05
N ASN A 381 11.34 50.83 -27.93
CA ASN A 381 10.12 51.41 -27.39
C ASN A 381 9.57 52.43 -28.39
N PHE A 382 8.32 52.28 -28.78
CA PHE A 382 7.61 53.22 -29.63
C PHE A 382 6.52 53.89 -28.81
N PHE A 383 6.42 55.21 -28.91
CA PHE A 383 5.41 56.02 -28.26
C PHE A 383 4.65 56.83 -29.31
N GLY A 384 3.39 57.15 -29.01
CA GLY A 384 2.61 58.12 -29.77
C GLY A 384 1.13 58.09 -29.37
N GLU A 385 0.27 58.75 -30.13
CA GLU A 385 -1.18 58.75 -29.89
C GLU A 385 -1.92 57.98 -30.99
N MET A 386 -2.88 57.15 -30.60
CA MET A 386 -3.76 56.40 -31.50
C MET A 386 -5.18 56.92 -31.43
N ALA A 387 -5.81 57.19 -32.58
CA ALA A 387 -7.24 57.50 -32.63
C ALA A 387 -8.06 56.22 -32.44
N ILE A 388 -8.96 56.20 -31.45
CA ILE A 388 -9.72 55.00 -31.06
C ILE A 388 -11.21 55.13 -31.38
N ALA A 389 -11.83 56.30 -31.15
CA ALA A 389 -13.24 56.52 -31.46
C ALA A 389 -13.55 56.56 -32.97
N GLU A 390 -12.55 56.93 -33.78
CA GLU A 390 -12.63 57.01 -35.25
C GLU A 390 -11.97 55.82 -35.96
N SER A 391 -11.63 54.76 -35.23
CA SER A 391 -10.98 53.58 -35.81
C SER A 391 -11.85 52.92 -36.90
N GLU A 392 -11.20 52.43 -37.96
CA GLU A 392 -11.83 51.59 -38.99
C GLU A 392 -12.08 50.15 -38.51
N ASP A 393 -11.49 49.77 -37.37
CA ASP A 393 -11.67 48.49 -36.72
C ASP A 393 -12.82 48.53 -35.70
N ASP A 394 -13.80 47.64 -35.86
CA ASP A 394 -15.02 47.63 -35.05
C ASP A 394 -14.76 47.32 -33.56
N ALA A 395 -13.73 46.53 -33.23
CA ALA A 395 -13.38 46.20 -31.84
C ALA A 395 -12.72 47.38 -31.13
N ILE A 396 -11.79 48.06 -31.80
CA ILE A 396 -11.14 49.27 -31.27
C ILE A 396 -12.17 50.40 -31.10
N LYS A 397 -13.07 50.53 -32.08
CA LYS A 397 -14.15 51.52 -32.03
C LYS A 397 -15.16 51.23 -30.91
N PHE A 398 -15.49 49.97 -30.67
CA PHE A 398 -16.34 49.56 -29.54
C PHE A 398 -15.72 49.98 -28.21
N ILE A 399 -14.41 49.77 -28.03
CA ILE A 399 -13.68 50.17 -26.82
C ILE A 399 -13.66 51.69 -26.68
N GLY A 400 -13.39 52.43 -27.75
CA GLY A 400 -13.46 53.90 -27.74
C GLY A 400 -14.84 54.41 -27.31
N GLY A 401 -15.91 53.76 -27.76
CA GLY A 401 -17.29 54.05 -27.34
C GLY A 401 -17.59 53.68 -25.89
N LEU A 402 -17.12 52.53 -25.41
CA LEU A 402 -17.29 52.07 -24.03
C LEU A 402 -16.59 52.99 -23.02
N LEU A 403 -15.38 53.44 -23.36
CA LEU A 403 -14.55 54.27 -22.48
C LEU A 403 -14.83 55.77 -22.61
N GLY A 404 -15.44 56.20 -23.71
CA GLY A 404 -15.72 57.62 -24.00
C GLY A 404 -14.46 58.45 -24.25
N VAL A 405 -13.47 57.87 -24.94
CA VAL A 405 -12.16 58.49 -25.19
C VAL A 405 -11.90 58.55 -26.70
N ASP A 406 -11.44 59.71 -27.20
CA ASP A 406 -11.23 59.93 -28.64
C ASP A 406 -9.87 59.40 -29.13
N LYS A 407 -8.84 59.58 -28.30
CA LYS A 407 -7.45 59.19 -28.56
C LYS A 407 -6.86 58.51 -27.33
N LEU A 408 -5.91 57.62 -27.57
CA LEU A 408 -5.19 56.88 -26.53
C LEU A 408 -3.68 57.03 -26.72
N GLY A 409 -2.98 57.45 -25.67
CA GLY A 409 -1.52 57.38 -25.64
C GLY A 409 -1.10 55.92 -25.64
N ILE A 410 -0.18 55.55 -26.54
CA ILE A 410 0.29 54.17 -26.67
C ILE A 410 1.78 54.09 -26.38
N HIS A 411 2.16 53.07 -25.63
CA HIS A 411 3.55 52.61 -25.49
C HIS A 411 3.63 51.20 -26.03
N ALA A 412 4.42 51.00 -27.08
CA ALA A 412 4.69 49.71 -27.67
C ALA A 412 6.15 49.31 -27.43
N ALA A 413 6.38 48.23 -26.69
CA ALA A 413 7.71 47.66 -26.51
C ALA A 413 7.85 46.37 -27.34
N VAL A 414 9.03 46.15 -27.92
CA VAL A 414 9.37 44.88 -28.55
C VAL A 414 10.24 44.09 -27.58
N ASP A 415 9.67 43.06 -26.95
CA ASP A 415 10.44 42.13 -26.14
C ASP A 415 11.24 41.18 -27.05
N ILE A 416 12.57 41.27 -26.95
CA ILE A 416 13.55 40.47 -27.71
C ILE A 416 14.18 39.36 -26.85
N SER A 417 13.73 39.18 -25.60
CA SER A 417 14.26 38.16 -24.69
C SER A 417 13.66 36.76 -24.91
N GLY A 418 12.53 36.65 -25.64
CA GLY A 418 11.84 35.40 -25.95
C GLY A 418 12.08 34.83 -27.36
N THR A 419 11.66 33.57 -27.60
CA THR A 419 11.78 32.88 -28.91
C THR A 419 10.85 33.41 -30.02
N THR A 420 9.88 34.25 -29.66
CA THR A 420 8.98 34.99 -30.57
C THR A 420 8.77 36.40 -30.00
N PRO A 421 8.89 37.47 -30.81
CA PRO A 421 8.62 38.82 -30.33
C PRO A 421 7.17 38.95 -29.87
N GLU A 422 6.97 39.47 -28.66
CA GLU A 422 5.66 39.87 -28.15
C GLU A 422 5.51 41.39 -28.34
N TYR A 423 4.34 41.81 -28.85
CA TYR A 423 4.01 43.23 -28.98
C TYR A 423 2.87 43.53 -28.01
N ILE A 424 3.16 44.42 -27.07
CA ILE A 424 2.20 44.88 -26.07
C ILE A 424 2.03 46.38 -26.31
N LEU A 425 0.80 46.83 -26.53
CA LEU A 425 0.42 48.23 -26.45
C LEU A 425 -0.41 48.41 -25.19
N GLU A 426 0.06 49.25 -24.27
CA GLU A 426 -0.64 49.55 -23.03
C GLU A 426 -1.11 51.00 -23.01
N ALA A 427 -2.24 51.23 -22.34
CA ALA A 427 -2.72 52.55 -21.97
C ALA A 427 -3.56 52.47 -20.69
N GLU A 428 -3.51 53.51 -19.86
CA GLU A 428 -4.27 53.61 -18.63
C GLU A 428 -5.28 54.75 -18.72
N LEU A 429 -6.48 54.55 -18.17
CA LEU A 429 -7.51 55.56 -18.05
C LEU A 429 -7.81 55.85 -16.57
N GLU A 430 -7.34 57.00 -16.07
CA GLU A 430 -7.57 57.48 -14.71
C GLU A 430 -9.00 58.06 -14.50
N ARG A 431 -10.03 57.44 -15.07
CA ARG A 431 -11.43 57.90 -14.93
C ARG A 431 -12.39 56.76 -14.66
N ASP A 432 -13.29 56.97 -13.70
CA ASP A 432 -14.41 56.06 -13.45
C ASP A 432 -15.47 56.15 -14.55
N ILE A 433 -15.90 54.98 -15.04
CA ILE A 433 -16.90 54.84 -16.08
C ILE A 433 -18.14 54.18 -15.50
N THR A 434 -19.26 54.90 -15.42
CA THR A 434 -20.55 54.31 -15.04
C THR A 434 -21.14 53.56 -16.23
N ILE A 435 -21.35 52.26 -16.07
CA ILE A 435 -21.90 51.36 -17.10
C ILE A 435 -23.42 51.35 -17.03
N LEU A 436 -23.97 51.19 -15.82
CA LEU A 436 -25.40 51.16 -15.53
C LEU A 436 -25.69 52.00 -14.30
N ASP A 437 -26.73 52.82 -14.38
CA ASP A 437 -27.16 53.72 -13.31
C ASP A 437 -28.67 53.54 -13.09
N GLY A 438 -29.04 52.73 -12.09
CA GLY A 438 -30.42 52.37 -11.76
C GLY A 438 -30.83 52.85 -10.36
N GLU A 439 -32.14 52.79 -10.05
CA GLU A 439 -32.66 53.28 -8.76
C GLU A 439 -32.13 52.52 -7.54
N ASN A 440 -31.91 51.20 -7.66
CA ASN A 440 -31.49 50.33 -6.55
C ASN A 440 -30.09 49.72 -6.74
N PHE A 441 -29.45 50.00 -7.89
CA PHE A 441 -28.09 49.53 -8.14
C PHE A 441 -27.36 50.43 -9.13
N LYS A 442 -26.04 50.55 -8.94
CA LYS A 442 -25.13 51.24 -9.85
C LYS A 442 -23.92 50.37 -10.14
N LEU A 443 -23.53 50.28 -11.41
CA LEU A 443 -22.40 49.50 -11.87
C LEU A 443 -21.37 50.42 -12.54
N SER A 444 -20.13 50.41 -12.06
CA SER A 444 -19.06 51.27 -12.58
C SER A 444 -17.75 50.49 -12.78
N PHE A 445 -16.99 50.83 -13.81
CA PHE A 445 -15.58 50.49 -13.91
C PHE A 445 -14.75 51.59 -13.24
N THR A 446 -13.82 51.18 -12.39
CA THR A 446 -12.82 52.03 -11.75
C THR A 446 -11.43 51.49 -12.08
N LYS A 447 -10.42 52.36 -12.24
CA LYS A 447 -9.04 51.96 -12.59
C LYS A 447 -8.96 51.08 -13.85
N THR A 448 -9.37 51.62 -14.99
CA THR A 448 -9.38 50.86 -16.24
C THR A 448 -8.02 50.95 -16.95
N GLU A 449 -7.36 49.82 -17.07
CA GLU A 449 -6.17 49.61 -17.91
C GLU A 449 -6.59 48.93 -19.22
N ILE A 450 -6.00 49.38 -20.32
CA ILE A 450 -6.25 48.87 -21.67
C ILE A 450 -4.95 48.27 -22.17
N GLY A 451 -4.96 46.97 -22.45
CA GLY A 451 -3.84 46.27 -23.07
C GLY A 451 -4.24 45.70 -24.41
N ILE A 452 -3.51 46.02 -25.48
CA ILE A 452 -3.61 45.34 -26.78
C ILE A 452 -2.37 44.45 -26.91
N ALA A 453 -2.56 43.14 -26.88
CA ALA A 453 -1.50 42.17 -27.06
C ALA A 453 -1.64 41.48 -28.42
N ILE A 454 -0.53 41.41 -29.18
CA ILE A 454 -0.47 40.68 -30.45
C ILE A 454 0.50 39.51 -30.30
N LYS A 455 -0.03 38.28 -30.37
CA LYS A 455 0.74 37.03 -30.16
C LYS A 455 0.45 36.02 -31.28
N GLY A 456 1.32 35.03 -31.45
CA GLY A 456 1.09 33.88 -32.34
C GLY A 456 1.69 33.94 -33.76
N LYS A 457 1.47 32.85 -34.53
CA LYS A 457 1.77 32.72 -35.97
C LYS A 457 0.57 32.05 -36.67
N PRO A 458 -0.28 32.78 -37.40
CA PRO A 458 -0.20 34.23 -37.69
C PRO A 458 -0.43 35.09 -36.42
N PRO A 459 0.05 36.34 -36.42
CA PRO A 459 -0.16 37.25 -35.29
C PRO A 459 -1.64 37.64 -35.18
N GLU A 460 -2.25 37.36 -34.04
CA GLU A 460 -3.65 37.66 -33.74
C GLU A 460 -3.73 38.75 -32.65
N PRO A 461 -4.51 39.82 -32.88
CA PRO A 461 -4.72 40.86 -31.90
C PRO A 461 -5.75 40.43 -30.85
N SER A 462 -5.41 40.65 -29.58
CA SER A 462 -6.34 40.58 -28.47
C SER A 462 -6.35 41.93 -27.79
N VAL A 463 -7.54 42.48 -27.55
CA VAL A 463 -7.68 43.69 -26.73
C VAL A 463 -8.24 43.27 -25.38
N SER A 464 -7.64 43.75 -24.32
CA SER A 464 -8.04 43.49 -22.95
C SER A 464 -8.27 44.81 -22.24
N LEU A 465 -9.36 44.86 -21.48
CA LEU A 465 -9.65 45.89 -20.51
C LEU A 465 -9.50 45.24 -19.15
N ALA A 466 -8.45 45.53 -18.41
CA ALA A 466 -8.36 45.15 -17.01
C ALA A 466 -8.98 46.29 -16.19
N ASN A 467 -9.90 45.96 -15.29
CA ASN A 467 -10.58 46.98 -14.52
C ASN A 467 -11.07 46.40 -13.19
N GLU A 468 -11.29 47.31 -12.24
CA GLU A 468 -12.10 47.01 -11.09
C GLU A 468 -13.56 47.32 -11.45
N LEU A 469 -14.46 46.36 -11.22
CA LEU A 469 -15.89 46.50 -11.42
C LEU A 469 -16.55 46.67 -10.05
N THR A 470 -17.19 47.81 -9.84
CA THR A 470 -17.84 48.15 -8.58
C THR A 470 -19.35 48.11 -8.76
N LEU A 471 -20.02 47.26 -7.98
CA LEU A 471 -21.47 47.17 -7.86
C LEU A 471 -21.91 47.81 -6.54
N LEU A 472 -22.62 48.92 -6.62
CA LEU A 472 -23.28 49.55 -5.49
C LEU A 472 -24.74 49.07 -5.45
N LEU A 473 -25.15 48.41 -4.37
CA LEU A 473 -26.53 48.03 -4.10
C LEU A 473 -27.12 49.00 -3.08
N ILE A 474 -28.34 49.48 -3.33
CA ILE A 474 -29.06 50.42 -2.46
C ILE A 474 -30.34 49.74 -1.98
N ASP A 475 -30.42 49.42 -0.69
CA ASP A 475 -31.60 48.82 -0.06
C ASP A 475 -32.01 49.63 1.18
N ASP A 476 -33.25 50.14 1.19
CA ASP A 476 -33.79 51.02 2.24
C ASP A 476 -32.87 52.20 2.68
N GLY A 477 -32.00 52.66 1.79
CA GLY A 477 -31.06 53.77 2.03
C GLY A 477 -29.69 53.35 2.58
N GLU A 478 -29.45 52.06 2.80
CA GLU A 478 -28.13 51.51 3.10
C GLU A 478 -27.43 51.11 1.78
N GLU A 479 -26.19 51.56 1.63
CA GLU A 479 -25.36 51.30 0.46
C GLU A 479 -24.41 50.12 0.74
N THR A 480 -24.49 49.06 -0.06
CA THR A 480 -23.56 47.94 -0.03
C THR A 480 -22.71 47.96 -1.30
N GLU A 481 -21.42 48.21 -1.15
CA GLU A 481 -20.47 48.17 -2.25
C GLU A 481 -19.82 46.79 -2.36
N ILE A 482 -19.82 46.25 -3.58
CA ILE A 482 -19.19 44.97 -3.94
C ILE A 482 -18.22 45.24 -5.07
N SER A 483 -16.93 45.11 -4.80
CA SER A 483 -15.85 45.30 -5.77
C SER A 483 -15.42 43.96 -6.35
N PHE A 484 -15.20 43.93 -7.65
CA PHE A 484 -14.67 42.78 -8.39
C PHE A 484 -13.42 43.19 -9.15
N LEU A 485 -12.41 42.33 -9.18
CA LEU A 485 -11.24 42.42 -10.04
C LEU A 485 -11.46 41.55 -11.27
N GLY A 486 -11.10 42.06 -12.43
CA GLY A 486 -11.24 41.29 -13.65
C GLY A 486 -11.03 42.14 -14.88
N GLY A 487 -11.70 41.74 -15.95
CA GLY A 487 -11.59 42.46 -17.20
C GLY A 487 -12.45 41.92 -18.31
N ILE A 488 -12.44 42.65 -19.42
CA ILE A 488 -13.06 42.27 -20.68
C ILE A 488 -11.96 41.95 -21.67
N LYS A 489 -11.96 40.74 -22.20
CA LYS A 489 -11.12 40.32 -23.32
C LYS A 489 -11.95 40.33 -24.60
N VAL A 490 -11.49 41.06 -25.61
CA VAL A 490 -12.05 41.14 -26.95
C VAL A 490 -11.10 40.44 -27.91
N GLU A 491 -11.62 39.42 -28.58
CA GLU A 491 -10.94 38.64 -29.61
C GLU A 491 -11.68 38.80 -30.94
N ALA A 492 -11.09 38.32 -32.04
CA ALA A 492 -11.64 38.49 -33.38
C ALA A 492 -13.06 37.91 -33.54
N GLU A 493 -13.40 36.88 -32.74
CA GLU A 493 -14.68 36.16 -32.86
C GLU A 493 -15.51 36.16 -31.55
N SER A 494 -14.98 36.71 -30.45
CA SER A 494 -15.63 36.67 -29.13
C SER A 494 -15.29 37.89 -28.26
N ILE A 495 -16.13 38.15 -27.26
CA ILE A 495 -15.93 39.15 -26.19
C ILE A 495 -16.25 38.45 -24.88
N THR A 496 -15.27 38.25 -23.99
CA THR A 496 -15.48 37.62 -22.69
C THR A 496 -15.14 38.57 -21.55
N GLY A 497 -16.13 38.87 -20.71
CA GLY A 497 -15.94 39.57 -19.45
C GLY A 497 -15.83 38.56 -18.31
N SER A 498 -14.76 38.63 -17.51
CA SER A 498 -14.54 37.75 -16.37
C SER A 498 -14.16 38.57 -15.14
N PHE A 499 -14.92 38.42 -14.06
CA PHE A 499 -14.79 39.22 -12.84
C PHE A 499 -14.80 38.30 -11.61
N THR A 500 -13.98 38.61 -10.60
CA THR A 500 -13.89 37.88 -9.34
C THR A 500 -13.87 38.86 -8.17
N MET A 501 -14.66 38.60 -7.14
CA MET A 501 -14.85 39.51 -6.01
C MET A 501 -13.52 39.82 -5.31
N ASP A 502 -13.24 41.11 -5.13
CA ASP A 502 -12.09 41.59 -4.38
C ASP A 502 -12.34 41.40 -2.88
N ALA A 503 -11.77 40.34 -2.32
CA ALA A 503 -11.86 40.06 -0.90
C ALA A 503 -11.19 41.14 -0.02
N THR A 504 -10.25 41.93 -0.55
CA THR A 504 -9.55 42.96 0.22
C THR A 504 -10.41 44.20 0.46
N LYS A 505 -11.32 44.51 -0.48
CA LYS A 505 -12.25 45.64 -0.40
C LYS A 505 -13.63 45.23 0.09
N THR A 506 -14.19 44.16 -0.47
CA THR A 506 -15.55 43.70 -0.17
C THR A 506 -15.61 42.84 1.10
N GLY A 507 -14.53 42.09 1.40
CA GLY A 507 -14.52 41.13 2.49
C GLY A 507 -15.43 39.92 2.23
N GLU A 508 -16.55 39.84 2.94
CA GLU A 508 -17.59 38.82 2.76
C GLU A 508 -18.94 39.51 2.51
N TRP A 509 -19.70 39.09 1.49
CA TRP A 509 -21.05 39.60 1.27
C TRP A 509 -22.04 38.91 2.23
N ARG A 510 -22.35 39.59 3.34
CA ARG A 510 -23.24 39.08 4.40
C ARG A 510 -24.69 39.45 4.13
N GLU A 511 -25.59 38.50 4.39
CA GLU A 511 -27.05 38.67 4.27
C GLU A 511 -27.48 39.26 2.92
N PRO A 512 -27.03 38.68 1.78
CA PRO A 512 -27.37 39.18 0.45
C PRO A 512 -28.90 39.26 0.31
N PHE A 513 -29.39 40.43 -0.13
CA PHE A 513 -30.82 40.74 -0.26
C PHE A 513 -31.62 40.59 1.05
N GLY A 514 -30.95 40.80 2.20
CA GLY A 514 -31.54 40.73 3.53
C GLY A 514 -31.84 39.30 4.01
N ILE A 515 -31.28 38.26 3.39
CA ILE A 515 -31.51 36.86 3.78
C ILE A 515 -30.59 36.50 4.97
N PRO A 516 -31.12 36.32 6.20
CA PRO A 516 -30.28 36.15 7.38
C PRO A 516 -29.51 34.83 7.36
N GLY A 517 -28.23 34.87 7.73
CA GLY A 517 -27.37 33.69 7.85
C GLY A 517 -26.82 33.14 6.53
N VAL A 518 -26.97 33.87 5.43
CA VAL A 518 -26.30 33.60 4.14
C VAL A 518 -25.07 34.49 4.02
N ILE A 519 -23.94 33.92 3.61
CA ILE A 519 -22.70 34.66 3.32
C ILE A 519 -22.15 34.14 1.99
N ILE A 520 -21.80 35.06 1.08
CA ILE A 520 -21.14 34.75 -0.19
C ILE A 520 -19.70 35.26 -0.15
N ARG A 521 -18.77 34.41 -0.62
CA ARG A 521 -17.33 34.66 -0.74
C ARG A 521 -16.83 34.22 -2.11
N GLN A 522 -15.64 34.71 -2.46
CA GLN A 522 -14.93 34.38 -3.71
C GLN A 522 -15.83 34.40 -4.95
N MET A 523 -16.86 35.26 -5.00
CA MET A 523 -17.82 35.24 -6.09
C MET A 523 -17.12 35.55 -7.40
N ALA A 524 -17.27 34.70 -8.42
CA ALA A 524 -16.77 34.96 -9.76
C ALA A 524 -17.91 34.86 -10.77
N VAL A 525 -17.88 35.75 -11.76
CA VAL A 525 -18.85 35.80 -12.85
C VAL A 525 -18.08 35.93 -14.16
N GLN A 526 -18.51 35.17 -15.15
CA GLN A 526 -17.98 35.23 -16.50
C GLN A 526 -19.15 35.26 -17.48
N VAL A 527 -19.08 36.15 -18.47
CA VAL A 527 -20.05 36.23 -19.56
C VAL A 527 -19.30 36.49 -20.86
N GLY A 528 -19.50 35.60 -21.82
CA GLY A 528 -19.01 35.70 -23.17
C GLY A 528 -20.11 36.04 -24.16
N PHE A 529 -19.71 36.78 -25.20
CA PHE A 529 -20.51 37.08 -26.36
C PHE A 529 -19.74 36.71 -27.63
N THR A 530 -20.44 36.26 -28.66
CA THR A 530 -19.87 36.03 -29.99
C THR A 530 -20.68 36.77 -31.07
N TYR A 531 -20.07 37.01 -32.22
CA TYR A 531 -20.69 37.74 -33.32
C TYR A 531 -21.71 36.90 -34.13
N LEU A 532 -21.76 35.59 -33.89
CA LEU A 532 -22.73 34.67 -34.50
C LEU A 532 -23.82 34.26 -33.49
N ALA A 533 -25.00 33.86 -33.95
CA ALA A 533 -26.04 33.40 -33.03
C ALA A 533 -25.76 31.95 -32.57
N PRO A 534 -25.93 31.61 -31.28
CA PRO A 534 -26.38 32.46 -30.18
C PRO A 534 -25.32 33.47 -29.74
N TRP A 535 -25.72 34.73 -29.55
CA TRP A 535 -24.79 35.83 -29.27
C TRP A 535 -24.14 35.77 -27.89
N ILE A 536 -24.67 34.96 -26.97
CA ILE A 536 -24.04 34.65 -25.68
C ILE A 536 -23.47 33.25 -25.84
N ASP A 537 -22.14 33.13 -25.82
CA ASP A 537 -21.45 31.87 -26.03
C ASP A 537 -21.12 31.18 -24.70
N ASN A 538 -20.62 31.91 -23.71
CA ASN A 538 -20.28 31.38 -22.39
C ASN A 538 -20.91 32.15 -21.21
N VAL A 539 -21.33 31.43 -20.17
CA VAL A 539 -21.82 32.00 -18.90
C VAL A 539 -21.29 31.16 -17.74
N GLY A 540 -20.50 31.79 -16.87
CA GLY A 540 -19.88 31.20 -15.70
C GLY A 540 -20.28 31.93 -14.42
N VAL A 541 -20.59 31.18 -13.37
CA VAL A 541 -20.77 31.70 -12.01
C VAL A 541 -20.12 30.75 -11.03
N HIS A 542 -19.37 31.30 -10.08
CA HIS A 542 -18.84 30.59 -8.92
C HIS A 542 -19.12 31.40 -7.65
N GLY A 543 -19.31 30.71 -6.53
CA GLY A 543 -19.30 31.34 -5.22
C GLY A 543 -19.12 30.32 -4.09
N ASP A 544 -18.33 30.73 -3.11
CA ASP A 544 -18.27 30.08 -1.81
C ASP A 544 -19.47 30.56 -0.99
N LEU A 545 -20.31 29.63 -0.59
CA LEU A 545 -21.61 29.87 0.02
C LEU A 545 -21.65 29.24 1.40
N LYS A 546 -21.80 30.10 2.42
CA LYS A 546 -22.13 29.67 3.78
C LYS A 546 -23.60 29.91 4.05
N ILE A 547 -24.32 28.84 4.37
CA ILE A 547 -25.73 28.86 4.77
C ILE A 547 -25.82 28.30 6.20
N GLY A 548 -25.96 29.20 7.17
CA GLY A 548 -25.94 28.82 8.58
C GLY A 548 -24.59 28.26 9.02
N ASP A 549 -24.58 26.96 9.36
CA ASP A 549 -23.38 26.23 9.77
C ASP A 549 -22.76 25.38 8.63
N VAL A 550 -23.41 25.32 7.46
CA VAL A 550 -22.89 24.59 6.29
C VAL A 550 -22.08 25.56 5.44
N ASP A 551 -20.85 25.15 5.14
CA ASP A 551 -19.91 25.90 4.31
C ASP A 551 -19.54 25.06 3.07
N GLY A 552 -19.41 25.70 1.93
CA GLY A 552 -19.20 25.01 0.66
C GLY A 552 -19.11 25.96 -0.53
N SER A 553 -19.08 25.40 -1.72
CA SER A 553 -18.97 26.15 -2.98
C SER A 553 -19.88 25.58 -4.05
N ILE A 554 -20.32 26.43 -4.97
CA ILE A 554 -21.07 26.05 -6.16
C ILE A 554 -20.52 26.79 -7.37
N SER A 555 -20.38 26.09 -8.48
CA SER A 555 -19.84 26.61 -9.73
C SER A 555 -20.58 26.01 -10.92
N ILE A 556 -20.94 26.86 -11.87
CA ILE A 556 -21.48 26.46 -13.16
C ILE A 556 -20.84 27.30 -14.26
N LEU A 557 -20.30 26.67 -15.29
CA LEU A 557 -19.86 27.31 -16.53
C LEU A 557 -20.47 26.53 -17.68
N VAL A 558 -21.19 27.24 -18.54
CA VAL A 558 -21.70 26.70 -19.79
C VAL A 558 -21.07 27.49 -20.90
N ASP A 559 -20.31 26.82 -21.75
CA ASP A 559 -19.78 27.38 -22.99
C ASP A 559 -20.37 26.58 -24.16
N SER A 560 -21.12 27.28 -25.01
CA SER A 560 -21.85 26.70 -26.14
C SER A 560 -21.01 26.59 -27.41
N ASN A 561 -19.92 27.34 -27.51
CA ASN A 561 -18.99 27.28 -28.62
C ASN A 561 -17.85 26.28 -28.34
N ASP A 562 -17.46 26.15 -27.08
CA ASP A 562 -16.46 25.18 -26.61
C ASP A 562 -16.99 24.35 -25.42
N PRO A 563 -17.69 23.24 -25.68
CA PRO A 563 -18.22 22.37 -24.63
C PRO A 563 -17.15 21.78 -23.68
N ASP A 564 -15.87 21.81 -24.06
CA ASP A 564 -14.79 21.33 -23.21
C ASP A 564 -14.56 22.29 -22.01
N ASN A 565 -15.00 23.56 -22.13
CA ASN A 565 -15.02 24.55 -21.05
C ASN A 565 -16.27 24.46 -20.15
N PHE A 566 -16.94 23.31 -20.09
CA PHE A 566 -18.06 23.12 -19.16
C PHE A 566 -17.58 22.93 -17.71
N VAL A 567 -18.24 23.59 -16.76
CA VAL A 567 -18.05 23.33 -15.32
C VAL A 567 -19.42 23.09 -14.68
N LEU A 568 -19.54 21.99 -13.95
CA LEU A 568 -20.55 21.85 -12.90
C LEU A 568 -19.83 21.29 -11.67
N ALA A 569 -19.56 22.16 -10.71
CA ALA A 569 -18.77 21.82 -9.54
C ALA A 569 -19.47 22.28 -8.26
N GLY A 570 -19.42 21.46 -7.23
CA GLY A 570 -19.92 21.81 -5.91
C GLY A 570 -19.16 21.05 -4.83
N SER A 571 -18.93 21.72 -3.71
CA SER A 571 -18.25 21.10 -2.57
C SER A 571 -18.80 21.59 -1.23
N THR A 572 -18.62 20.80 -0.18
CA THR A 572 -18.90 21.22 1.20
C THR A 572 -17.96 20.55 2.18
N ASP A 573 -17.51 21.32 3.18
CA ASP A 573 -16.58 20.84 4.20
C ASP A 573 -17.25 19.80 5.11
N ARG A 574 -18.49 20.09 5.53
CA ARG A 574 -19.26 19.21 6.42
C ARG A 574 -20.76 19.48 6.36
N ILE A 575 -21.55 18.42 6.24
CA ILE A 575 -23.00 18.44 6.36
C ILE A 575 -23.50 17.26 7.21
N THR A 576 -24.23 17.55 8.30
CA THR A 576 -24.86 16.51 9.13
C THR A 576 -26.13 15.97 8.48
N ILE A 577 -26.53 14.75 8.82
CA ILE A 577 -27.77 14.15 8.29
C ILE A 577 -29.01 14.97 8.71
N ILE A 578 -29.00 15.56 9.90
CA ILE A 578 -30.09 16.41 10.39
C ILE A 578 -30.18 17.70 9.56
N GLN A 579 -29.04 18.32 9.26
CA GLN A 579 -28.99 19.50 8.38
C GLN A 579 -29.52 19.16 6.99
N LEU A 580 -29.07 18.05 6.40
CA LEU A 580 -29.54 17.60 5.08
C LEU A 580 -31.06 17.37 5.07
N MET A 581 -31.60 16.69 6.10
CA MET A 581 -33.05 16.48 6.24
C MET A 581 -33.81 17.79 6.44
N SER A 582 -33.26 18.73 7.20
CA SER A 582 -33.89 20.03 7.44
C SER A 582 -33.94 20.90 6.17
N ALA A 583 -32.93 20.77 5.30
CA ALA A 583 -32.82 21.52 4.05
C ALA A 583 -33.81 21.06 2.97
N MET A 584 -34.48 19.91 3.14
CA MET A 584 -35.46 19.39 2.17
C MET A 584 -36.77 20.20 2.11
N SER A 585 -37.00 21.12 3.05
CA SER A 585 -38.17 22.02 3.06
C SER A 585 -37.81 23.38 3.66
N PRO A 586 -38.28 24.50 3.07
CA PRO A 586 -38.07 25.83 3.63
C PRO A 586 -38.55 25.96 5.08
N VAL A 587 -39.67 25.30 5.43
CA VAL A 587 -40.26 25.38 6.78
C VAL A 587 -39.38 24.66 7.81
N THR A 588 -38.86 23.48 7.46
CA THR A 588 -37.98 22.71 8.36
C THR A 588 -36.61 23.35 8.49
N PHE A 589 -36.11 23.99 7.43
CA PHE A 589 -34.87 24.74 7.44
C PHE A 589 -34.94 25.93 8.40
N ILE A 590 -35.96 26.78 8.27
CA ILE A 590 -36.18 27.93 9.16
C ILE A 590 -36.37 27.45 10.61
N ALA A 591 -37.19 26.41 10.82
CA ALA A 591 -37.43 25.86 12.15
C ALA A 591 -36.15 25.31 12.80
N TYR A 592 -35.30 24.63 12.02
CA TYR A 592 -34.02 24.10 12.50
C TYR A 592 -33.05 25.24 12.85
N GLN A 593 -32.94 26.26 12.00
CA GLN A 593 -32.07 27.43 12.24
C GLN A 593 -32.52 28.28 13.44
N ALA A 594 -33.83 28.29 13.75
CA ALA A 594 -34.37 28.95 14.93
C ALA A 594 -34.07 28.23 16.26
N LEU A 595 -33.56 26.99 16.24
CA LEU A 595 -33.21 26.27 17.46
C LEU A 595 -31.97 26.87 18.15
N PRO A 596 -31.95 26.98 19.49
CA PRO A 596 -30.76 27.37 20.24
C PRO A 596 -29.55 26.48 19.88
N GLY A 597 -28.36 27.07 19.76
CA GLY A 597 -27.15 26.35 19.36
C GLY A 597 -26.87 25.10 20.20
N SER A 598 -27.09 25.16 21.52
CA SER A 598 -26.93 24.01 22.42
C SER A 598 -27.85 22.83 22.10
N LEU A 599 -29.08 23.08 21.65
CA LEU A 599 -30.03 22.04 21.27
C LEU A 599 -29.65 21.41 19.92
N ARG A 600 -29.20 22.22 18.97
CA ARG A 600 -28.66 21.74 17.68
C ARG A 600 -27.44 20.85 17.90
N THR A 601 -26.50 21.27 18.75
CA THR A 601 -25.34 20.45 19.14
C THR A 601 -25.78 19.13 19.79
N THR A 602 -26.78 19.17 20.67
CA THR A 602 -27.28 17.95 21.33
C THR A 602 -27.91 16.98 20.33
N LEU A 603 -28.74 17.47 19.40
CA LEU A 603 -29.37 16.64 18.36
C LEU A 603 -28.32 16.00 17.43
N ASN A 604 -27.32 16.77 17.00
CA ASN A 604 -26.22 16.28 16.16
C ASN A 604 -25.33 15.28 16.91
N ASN A 605 -25.19 15.37 18.23
CA ASN A 605 -24.45 14.37 19.01
C ASN A 605 -25.24 13.07 19.21
N VAL A 606 -26.58 13.11 19.19
CA VAL A 606 -27.41 11.91 19.31
C VAL A 606 -27.45 11.13 17.98
N ILE A 607 -27.60 11.85 16.87
CA ILE A 607 -27.49 11.29 15.51
C ILE A 607 -26.18 11.81 14.91
N ASP A 608 -25.07 11.28 15.44
CA ASP A 608 -23.70 11.64 15.03
C ASP A 608 -23.36 11.01 13.68
N VAL A 609 -24.00 11.52 12.62
CA VAL A 609 -23.78 11.12 11.24
C VAL A 609 -23.62 12.37 10.38
N ALA A 610 -22.47 12.47 9.71
CA ALA A 610 -22.13 13.58 8.83
C ALA A 610 -21.41 13.10 7.56
N LEU A 611 -21.51 13.88 6.50
CA LEU A 611 -20.64 13.79 5.34
C LEU A 611 -19.66 14.96 5.40
N GLU A 612 -18.36 14.67 5.26
CA GLU A 612 -17.26 15.63 5.27
C GLU A 612 -16.54 15.61 3.92
N GLU A 613 -15.90 16.72 3.55
CA GLU A 613 -15.08 16.87 2.34
C GLU A 613 -15.79 16.39 1.07
N VAL A 614 -17.09 16.69 0.95
CA VAL A 614 -17.89 16.26 -0.18
C VAL A 614 -17.56 17.13 -1.37
N LYS A 615 -17.29 16.53 -2.53
CA LYS A 615 -17.04 17.24 -3.78
C LYS A 615 -17.62 16.48 -4.95
N VAL A 616 -18.32 17.20 -5.82
CA VAL A 616 -18.87 16.71 -7.08
C VAL A 616 -18.45 17.68 -8.16
N ASN A 617 -17.63 17.24 -9.10
CA ASN A 617 -17.14 18.04 -10.21
C ASN A 617 -17.42 17.33 -11.53
N ILE A 618 -17.86 18.08 -12.54
CA ILE A 618 -17.93 17.68 -13.95
C ILE A 618 -17.20 18.78 -14.72
N VAL A 619 -15.98 18.47 -15.18
CA VAL A 619 -15.06 19.42 -15.81
C VAL A 619 -14.35 18.68 -16.94
N PRO A 620 -14.79 18.76 -18.21
CA PRO A 620 -14.21 17.96 -19.29
C PRO A 620 -12.73 18.25 -19.54
N SER A 621 -12.33 19.52 -19.46
CA SER A 621 -10.96 20.01 -19.61
C SER A 621 -10.67 21.06 -18.54
N ALA A 622 -9.41 21.18 -18.13
CA ALA A 622 -9.02 22.20 -17.16
C ALA A 622 -9.39 23.61 -17.65
N THR A 623 -10.17 24.33 -16.86
CA THR A 623 -10.73 25.64 -17.24
C THR A 623 -10.85 26.56 -16.02
N ALA A 624 -11.39 27.77 -16.19
CA ALA A 624 -11.55 28.74 -15.11
C ALA A 624 -12.83 29.57 -15.23
N ILE A 625 -13.32 30.07 -14.10
CA ILE A 625 -14.36 31.10 -14.02
C ILE A 625 -13.73 32.30 -13.32
N GLY A 626 -13.39 33.36 -14.07
CA GLY A 626 -12.57 34.45 -13.52
C GLY A 626 -11.21 33.94 -13.04
N ALA A 627 -10.85 34.23 -11.80
CA ALA A 627 -9.60 33.74 -11.19
C ALA A 627 -9.72 32.33 -10.58
N ILE A 628 -10.90 31.69 -10.64
CA ILE A 628 -11.16 30.40 -10.01
C ILE A 628 -10.85 29.27 -10.99
N GLU A 629 -9.82 28.48 -10.69
CA GLU A 629 -9.35 27.40 -11.55
C GLU A 629 -9.99 26.04 -11.22
N PHE A 630 -10.41 25.32 -12.25
CA PHE A 630 -10.92 23.96 -12.19
C PHE A 630 -9.96 23.03 -12.94
N ARG A 631 -9.10 22.33 -12.20
CA ARG A 631 -8.04 21.47 -12.78
C ARG A 631 -8.31 19.97 -12.75
N ASP A 632 -9.34 19.55 -12.01
CA ASP A 632 -9.70 18.14 -11.90
C ASP A 632 -10.59 17.73 -13.07
N GLU A 633 -9.95 17.30 -14.15
CA GLU A 633 -10.61 16.86 -15.38
C GLU A 633 -11.46 15.59 -15.17
N GLY A 634 -12.55 15.48 -15.93
CA GLY A 634 -13.54 14.42 -15.87
C GLY A 634 -14.68 14.65 -14.89
N VAL A 635 -15.29 13.54 -14.45
CA VAL A 635 -16.35 13.49 -13.45
C VAL A 635 -15.78 12.98 -12.14
N THR A 636 -15.65 13.86 -11.15
CA THR A 636 -15.13 13.54 -9.81
C THR A 636 -16.24 13.55 -8.78
N VAL A 637 -16.33 12.48 -7.99
CA VAL A 637 -17.19 12.39 -6.80
C VAL A 637 -16.34 11.90 -5.64
N MET A 638 -16.27 12.66 -4.55
CA MET A 638 -15.60 12.25 -3.33
C MET A 638 -16.34 12.71 -2.09
N GLY A 639 -16.06 12.05 -0.96
CA GLY A 639 -16.57 12.43 0.35
C GLY A 639 -16.19 11.43 1.43
N ARG A 640 -16.37 11.85 2.68
CA ARG A 640 -16.11 11.06 3.88
C ARG A 640 -17.35 10.98 4.76
N LEU A 641 -17.89 9.78 4.93
CA LEU A 641 -18.91 9.50 5.92
C LEU A 641 -18.27 9.40 7.31
N VAL A 642 -18.78 10.16 8.26
CA VAL A 642 -18.48 10.04 9.69
C VAL A 642 -19.75 9.59 10.40
N ALA A 643 -19.73 8.42 11.03
CA ALA A 643 -20.88 7.84 11.73
C ALA A 643 -20.46 7.27 13.08
N TRP A 644 -20.90 7.90 14.18
CA TRP A 644 -20.56 7.53 15.56
C TRP A 644 -19.05 7.34 15.80
N GLY A 645 -18.25 8.27 15.25
CA GLY A 645 -16.78 8.26 15.33
C GLY A 645 -16.08 7.36 14.31
N TRP A 646 -16.78 6.53 13.53
CA TRP A 646 -16.20 5.76 12.44
C TRP A 646 -16.16 6.57 11.15
N LYS A 647 -15.04 6.52 10.43
CA LYS A 647 -14.86 7.23 9.16
C LYS A 647 -14.80 6.25 7.99
N ALA A 648 -15.44 6.61 6.89
CA ALA A 648 -15.33 5.92 5.61
C ALA A 648 -15.24 6.94 4.48
N SER A 649 -14.18 6.89 3.68
CA SER A 649 -13.94 7.80 2.56
C SER A 649 -14.15 7.09 1.24
N ALA A 650 -14.67 7.81 0.25
CA ALA A 650 -14.77 7.33 -1.13
C ALA A 650 -14.32 8.44 -2.09
N TYR A 651 -13.64 8.05 -3.16
CA TYR A 651 -13.21 8.89 -4.26
C TYR A 651 -13.43 8.13 -5.56
N ILE A 652 -14.07 8.76 -6.53
CA ILE A 652 -14.27 8.26 -7.89
C ILE A 652 -13.96 9.41 -8.83
N ASN A 653 -13.07 9.19 -9.79
CA ASN A 653 -12.87 10.07 -10.92
C ASN A 653 -12.98 9.25 -12.21
N VAL A 654 -13.75 9.78 -13.16
CA VAL A 654 -13.93 9.21 -14.49
C VAL A 654 -13.55 10.28 -15.49
N ASP A 655 -12.42 10.08 -16.14
CA ASP A 655 -11.88 10.96 -17.15
C ASP A 655 -11.63 10.18 -18.45
N THR A 656 -11.78 10.85 -19.59
CA THR A 656 -11.64 10.21 -20.90
C THR A 656 -10.19 9.94 -21.28
N SER A 657 -9.25 10.70 -20.74
CA SER A 657 -7.82 10.58 -21.04
C SER A 657 -7.10 9.58 -20.13
N THR A 658 -7.45 9.58 -18.84
CA THR A 658 -6.82 8.76 -17.78
C THR A 658 -7.66 7.56 -17.36
N GLY A 659 -8.95 7.54 -17.70
CA GLY A 659 -9.87 6.43 -17.42
C GLY A 659 -10.61 6.56 -16.08
N ILE A 660 -10.81 5.44 -15.39
CA ILE A 660 -11.54 5.34 -14.13
C ILE A 660 -10.56 5.11 -12.99
N THR A 661 -10.61 5.98 -11.98
CA THR A 661 -9.96 5.78 -10.69
C THR A 661 -11.01 5.76 -9.60
N ALA A 662 -11.09 4.68 -8.82
CA ALA A 662 -11.92 4.62 -7.62
C ALA A 662 -11.11 4.15 -6.40
N ARG A 663 -11.35 4.79 -5.26
CA ARG A 663 -10.72 4.47 -3.98
C ARG A 663 -11.78 4.55 -2.90
N ALA A 664 -11.81 3.57 -2.00
CA ALA A 664 -12.57 3.65 -0.78
C ALA A 664 -11.77 3.10 0.40
N ASP A 665 -11.90 3.75 1.55
CA ASP A 665 -11.18 3.46 2.78
C ASP A 665 -12.15 3.53 3.95
N MET A 666 -11.95 2.71 4.97
CA MET A 666 -12.80 2.70 6.15
C MET A 666 -11.98 2.46 7.40
N ASP A 667 -12.28 3.15 8.49
CA ASP A 667 -11.69 2.87 9.80
C ASP A 667 -12.04 1.44 10.25
N PRO A 668 -11.12 0.71 10.92
CA PRO A 668 -11.45 -0.59 11.47
C PRO A 668 -12.50 -0.47 12.56
N ILE A 669 -13.56 -1.29 12.47
CA ILE A 669 -14.59 -1.39 13.50
C ILE A 669 -14.22 -2.50 14.47
N ASN A 670 -14.30 -2.22 15.77
CA ASN A 670 -14.18 -3.23 16.83
C ASN A 670 -15.18 -2.97 17.95
N ILE A 671 -16.29 -3.70 17.95
CA ILE A 671 -17.32 -3.60 18.97
C ILE A 671 -17.06 -4.66 20.04
N LEU A 672 -16.33 -4.27 21.09
CA LEU A 672 -16.03 -5.11 22.27
C LEU A 672 -15.43 -6.49 21.94
N GLY A 673 -14.76 -6.62 20.79
CA GLY A 673 -14.24 -7.90 20.29
C GLY A 673 -15.30 -8.87 19.76
N VAL A 674 -16.59 -8.50 19.75
CA VAL A 674 -17.70 -9.32 19.27
C VAL A 674 -17.83 -9.24 17.75
N LEU A 675 -17.81 -8.02 17.21
CA LEU A 675 -17.77 -7.73 15.78
C LEU A 675 -16.50 -6.95 15.50
N LYS A 676 -15.64 -7.46 14.62
CA LYS A 676 -14.51 -6.74 14.06
C LYS A 676 -14.62 -6.67 12.55
N ILE A 677 -14.42 -5.49 11.97
CA ILE A 677 -14.29 -5.28 10.54
C ILE A 677 -12.94 -4.58 10.32
N THR A 678 -12.00 -5.25 9.68
CA THR A 678 -10.62 -4.79 9.47
C THR A 678 -10.16 -5.05 8.04
N GLY A 679 -8.91 -4.74 7.71
CA GLY A 679 -8.28 -5.22 6.48
C GLY A 679 -7.99 -6.72 6.54
N ALA A 680 -7.80 -7.34 5.37
CA ALA A 680 -7.34 -8.72 5.23
C ALA A 680 -5.80 -8.78 5.20
N GLY A 681 -5.23 -9.94 5.55
CA GLY A 681 -3.77 -10.14 5.51
C GLY A 681 -3.03 -9.18 6.44
N THR A 682 -2.18 -8.34 5.86
CA THR A 682 -1.37 -7.34 6.60
C THR A 682 -2.03 -5.96 6.69
N ASP A 683 -3.15 -5.74 6.01
CA ASP A 683 -3.80 -4.43 6.02
C ASP A 683 -4.52 -4.19 7.34
N PRO A 684 -4.32 -3.03 7.98
CA PRO A 684 -4.96 -2.73 9.25
C PRO A 684 -6.45 -2.41 9.10
N ALA A 685 -6.91 -2.04 7.90
CA ALA A 685 -8.21 -1.45 7.65
C ALA A 685 -8.83 -1.93 6.31
N PRO A 686 -10.16 -1.91 6.15
CA PRO A 686 -10.79 -2.23 4.88
C PRO A 686 -10.43 -1.22 3.78
N ILE A 687 -10.05 -1.72 2.60
CA ILE A 687 -9.56 -0.92 1.47
C ILE A 687 -10.18 -1.43 0.17
N LEU A 688 -10.57 -0.52 -0.71
CA LEU A 688 -10.88 -0.76 -2.11
C LEU A 688 -10.11 0.21 -3.00
N ARG A 689 -9.48 -0.30 -4.05
CA ARG A 689 -8.82 0.46 -5.10
C ARG A 689 -9.17 -0.12 -6.46
N LEU A 690 -9.39 0.76 -7.43
CA LEU A 690 -9.65 0.44 -8.83
C LEU A 690 -8.96 1.50 -9.67
N ARG A 691 -8.16 1.08 -10.64
CA ARG A 691 -7.64 1.96 -11.70
C ARG A 691 -7.74 1.22 -13.02
N VAL A 692 -8.36 1.85 -14.01
CA VAL A 692 -8.53 1.31 -15.36
C VAL A 692 -8.41 2.47 -16.33
N GLY A 693 -7.45 2.45 -17.26
CA GLY A 693 -7.25 3.56 -18.19
C GLY A 693 -6.47 3.14 -19.44
N PRO A 694 -6.48 3.97 -20.49
CA PRO A 694 -5.80 3.66 -21.76
C PRO A 694 -4.27 3.68 -21.65
N THR A 695 -3.72 4.43 -20.70
CA THR A 695 -2.28 4.58 -20.43
C THR A 695 -1.83 3.93 -19.12
N GLU A 696 -2.76 3.30 -18.40
CA GLU A 696 -2.57 2.80 -17.04
C GLU A 696 -2.60 1.27 -17.00
N ILE A 697 -1.78 0.67 -16.15
CA ILE A 697 -1.88 -0.78 -15.88
C ILE A 697 -3.16 -0.98 -15.06
N PRO A 698 -4.17 -1.72 -15.58
CA PRO A 698 -5.41 -1.90 -14.87
C PRO A 698 -5.16 -2.70 -13.59
N TYR A 699 -5.67 -2.22 -12.47
CA TYR A 699 -5.63 -2.98 -11.22
C TYR A 699 -6.89 -2.79 -10.39
N VAL A 700 -7.24 -3.86 -9.67
CA VAL A 700 -8.28 -3.88 -8.64
C VAL A 700 -7.66 -4.46 -7.38
N TYR A 701 -7.86 -3.79 -6.26
CA TYR A 701 -7.46 -4.28 -4.95
C TYR A 701 -8.61 -4.15 -3.96
N ILE A 702 -8.95 -5.24 -3.30
CA ILE A 702 -9.98 -5.26 -2.25
C ILE A 702 -9.40 -6.01 -1.07
N SER A 703 -9.45 -5.39 0.11
CA SER A 703 -8.99 -5.99 1.37
C SER A 703 -10.06 -5.77 2.42
N ALA A 704 -10.62 -6.86 2.93
CA ALA A 704 -11.64 -6.83 3.98
C ALA A 704 -11.63 -8.11 4.81
N ARG A 705 -11.72 -7.96 6.12
CA ARG A 705 -11.87 -9.05 7.09
C ARG A 705 -13.04 -8.74 8.00
N ILE A 706 -13.93 -9.73 8.16
CA ILE A 706 -15.04 -9.66 9.10
C ILE A 706 -14.88 -10.80 10.10
N GLU A 707 -14.94 -10.45 11.38
CA GLU A 707 -14.92 -11.40 12.50
C GLU A 707 -16.17 -11.19 13.35
N PHE A 708 -17.00 -12.21 13.50
CA PHE A 708 -18.17 -12.18 14.37
C PHE A 708 -18.19 -13.40 15.28
N LEU A 709 -18.10 -13.20 16.60
CA LEU A 709 -18.02 -14.30 17.58
C LEU A 709 -16.92 -15.34 17.23
N ALA A 710 -15.73 -14.86 16.85
CA ALA A 710 -14.59 -15.65 16.35
C ALA A 710 -14.80 -16.39 15.02
N LEU A 711 -15.97 -16.26 14.36
CA LEU A 711 -16.14 -16.67 12.96
C LEU A 711 -15.46 -15.64 12.08
N VAL A 712 -14.39 -16.05 11.39
CA VAL A 712 -13.58 -15.18 10.54
C VAL A 712 -13.88 -15.48 9.07
N GLN A 713 -14.16 -14.41 8.32
CA GLN A 713 -14.19 -14.39 6.87
C GLN A 713 -13.22 -13.30 6.40
N GLU A 714 -12.21 -13.70 5.63
CA GLU A 714 -11.30 -12.76 4.96
C GLU A 714 -11.57 -12.80 3.46
N LEU A 715 -11.49 -11.63 2.83
CA LEU A 715 -11.52 -11.43 1.40
C LEU A 715 -10.37 -10.50 1.03
N GLN A 716 -9.42 -11.04 0.28
CA GLN A 716 -8.38 -10.25 -0.37
C GLN A 716 -8.43 -10.55 -1.85
N ILE A 717 -8.68 -9.55 -2.68
CA ILE A 717 -8.71 -9.65 -4.15
C ILE A 717 -7.64 -8.71 -4.70
N GLN A 718 -6.81 -9.23 -5.59
CA GLN A 718 -5.88 -8.48 -6.41
C GLN A 718 -6.09 -8.91 -7.86
N ALA A 719 -6.60 -8.01 -8.70
CA ALA A 719 -6.73 -8.25 -10.13
C ALA A 719 -5.83 -7.28 -10.89
N ASP A 720 -5.14 -7.78 -11.91
CA ASP A 720 -4.35 -6.99 -12.84
C ASP A 720 -4.46 -7.58 -14.26
N GLU A 721 -3.62 -7.11 -15.19
CA GLU A 721 -3.54 -7.63 -16.55
C GLU A 721 -3.16 -9.13 -16.63
N THR A 722 -2.57 -9.68 -15.57
CA THR A 722 -2.12 -11.08 -15.51
C THR A 722 -3.20 -12.04 -15.02
N GLY A 723 -4.25 -11.54 -14.36
CA GLY A 723 -5.39 -12.32 -13.87
C GLY A 723 -5.96 -11.79 -12.55
N VAL A 724 -6.84 -12.58 -11.94
CA VAL A 724 -7.41 -12.29 -10.61
C VAL A 724 -6.82 -13.27 -9.61
N LEU A 725 -6.17 -12.76 -8.57
CA LEU A 725 -5.76 -13.50 -7.38
C LEU A 725 -6.73 -13.17 -6.25
N PHE A 726 -7.22 -14.17 -5.53
CA PHE A 726 -7.88 -13.93 -4.25
C PHE A 726 -7.61 -15.03 -3.24
N VAL A 727 -7.55 -14.65 -1.96
CA VAL A 727 -7.33 -15.57 -0.85
C VAL A 727 -8.64 -15.76 -0.10
N LEU A 728 -9.04 -17.02 0.08
CA LEU A 728 -10.21 -17.41 0.84
C LEU A 728 -9.78 -18.10 2.14
N THR A 729 -9.77 -17.33 3.22
CA THR A 729 -9.64 -17.85 4.58
C THR A 729 -11.02 -17.95 5.22
N ARG A 730 -11.40 -19.15 5.66
CA ARG A 730 -12.65 -19.40 6.37
C ARG A 730 -12.39 -20.30 7.57
N SER A 731 -12.95 -19.94 8.72
CA SER A 731 -12.97 -20.80 9.90
C SER A 731 -14.41 -20.94 10.43
N LEU A 732 -14.89 -22.17 10.53
CA LEU A 732 -16.17 -22.53 11.14
C LEU A 732 -15.90 -23.25 12.46
N GLY A 733 -15.49 -22.50 13.49
CA GLY A 733 -15.05 -23.07 14.76
C GLY A 733 -13.96 -24.11 14.55
N ASN A 734 -14.10 -25.27 15.18
CA ASN A 734 -13.15 -26.39 15.06
C ASN A 734 -13.46 -27.33 13.88
N ILE A 735 -14.55 -27.09 13.13
CA ILE A 735 -15.10 -28.08 12.19
C ILE A 735 -14.44 -28.00 10.82
N LEU A 736 -14.18 -26.77 10.34
CA LEU A 736 -13.62 -26.53 9.02
C LEU A 736 -12.74 -25.29 9.08
N THR A 737 -11.51 -25.42 8.60
CA THR A 737 -10.62 -24.29 8.31
C THR A 737 -10.12 -24.43 6.88
N THR A 738 -10.26 -23.36 6.09
CA THR A 738 -9.69 -23.28 4.73
C THR A 738 -8.72 -22.12 4.65
N ASN A 739 -7.64 -22.33 3.91
CA ASN A 739 -6.76 -21.27 3.45
C ASN A 739 -6.40 -21.60 2.00
N LEU A 740 -7.15 -21.03 1.06
CA LEU A 740 -7.02 -21.29 -0.37
C LEU A 740 -6.62 -20.02 -1.09
N THR A 741 -5.50 -20.08 -1.80
CA THR A 741 -5.10 -19.07 -2.78
C THR A 741 -5.66 -19.45 -4.13
N ILE A 742 -6.44 -18.55 -4.71
CA ILE A 742 -7.20 -18.78 -5.93
C ILE A 742 -6.71 -17.82 -7.00
N ALA A 743 -6.28 -18.36 -8.13
CA ALA A 743 -5.93 -17.61 -9.32
C ALA A 743 -6.96 -17.90 -10.42
N TYR A 744 -7.45 -16.86 -11.07
CA TYR A 744 -8.33 -16.93 -12.23
C TYR A 744 -7.72 -16.18 -13.41
N LYS A 745 -7.55 -16.87 -14.54
CA LYS A 745 -6.99 -16.31 -15.77
C LYS A 745 -7.52 -17.07 -16.98
N ASP A 746 -7.83 -16.39 -18.08
CA ASP A 746 -8.21 -17.00 -19.35
C ASP A 746 -9.34 -18.04 -19.22
N TYR A 747 -10.36 -17.75 -18.39
CA TYR A 747 -11.46 -18.66 -18.05
C TYR A 747 -11.04 -19.96 -17.34
N ASN A 748 -9.83 -20.00 -16.80
CA ASN A 748 -9.30 -21.08 -15.98
C ASN A 748 -9.13 -20.58 -14.54
N PHE A 749 -9.61 -21.40 -13.61
CA PHE A 749 -9.54 -21.24 -12.17
C PHE A 749 -8.53 -22.25 -11.62
N ASN A 750 -7.65 -21.82 -10.74
CA ASN A 750 -6.68 -22.65 -10.05
C ASN A 750 -6.61 -22.23 -8.59
N ALA A 751 -7.07 -23.09 -7.68
CA ALA A 751 -6.98 -22.92 -6.25
C ALA A 751 -5.94 -23.88 -5.68
N SER A 752 -5.13 -23.40 -4.75
CA SER A 752 -4.22 -24.24 -3.98
C SER A 752 -4.11 -23.76 -2.54
N GLY A 753 -3.90 -24.68 -1.61
CA GLY A 753 -3.75 -24.34 -0.20
C GLY A 753 -4.15 -25.49 0.70
N SER A 754 -4.76 -25.19 1.85
CA SER A 754 -5.19 -26.19 2.83
C SER A 754 -6.69 -26.18 3.08
N ILE A 755 -7.23 -27.37 3.31
CA ILE A 755 -8.60 -27.60 3.76
C ILE A 755 -8.54 -28.62 4.88
N ASN A 756 -8.81 -28.17 6.10
CA ASN A 756 -8.71 -28.96 7.31
C ASN A 756 -10.10 -29.11 7.93
N PHE A 757 -10.48 -30.32 8.33
CA PHE A 757 -11.77 -30.59 8.93
C PHE A 757 -11.74 -31.81 9.85
N ASN A 758 -12.73 -31.96 10.72
CA ASN A 758 -12.78 -33.07 11.66
C ASN A 758 -13.57 -34.26 11.10
N LEU A 759 -12.96 -35.44 11.11
CA LEU A 759 -13.57 -36.70 10.73
C LEU A 759 -14.47 -37.23 11.86
N ASN A 760 -15.69 -37.55 11.48
CA ASN A 760 -16.72 -38.14 12.34
C ASN A 760 -17.41 -39.27 11.57
N ALA A 761 -16.89 -40.49 11.69
CA ALA A 761 -17.36 -41.65 10.94
C ALA A 761 -17.12 -42.96 11.70
N SER A 762 -17.93 -43.98 11.40
CA SER A 762 -17.69 -45.36 11.86
C SER A 762 -17.42 -46.24 10.66
N ILE A 763 -16.21 -46.77 10.58
CA ILE A 763 -15.66 -47.44 9.42
C ILE A 763 -15.53 -48.93 9.73
N ASN A 764 -16.18 -49.77 8.91
CA ASN A 764 -16.05 -51.22 9.05
C ASN A 764 -14.79 -51.69 8.32
N THR A 765 -13.88 -52.35 9.04
CA THR A 765 -12.60 -52.84 8.52
C THR A 765 -12.41 -54.32 8.84
N PRO A 766 -11.45 -55.01 8.19
CA PRO A 766 -11.02 -56.34 8.61
C PRO A 766 -10.53 -56.41 10.06
N PHE A 767 -10.02 -55.30 10.62
CA PHE A 767 -9.65 -55.22 12.04
C PHE A 767 -10.87 -55.15 12.98
N GLY A 768 -12.04 -54.77 12.48
CA GLY A 768 -13.20 -54.40 13.28
C GLY A 768 -13.80 -53.05 12.88
N ARG A 769 -14.85 -52.63 13.58
CA ARG A 769 -15.43 -51.30 13.41
C ARG A 769 -14.57 -50.28 14.17
N ILE A 770 -13.98 -49.36 13.42
CA ILE A 770 -13.18 -48.25 13.95
C ILE A 770 -14.05 -46.99 13.99
N THR A 771 -14.09 -46.29 15.11
CA THR A 771 -14.84 -45.04 15.24
C THR A 771 -13.89 -43.85 15.28
N LEU A 772 -14.05 -42.94 14.33
CA LEU A 772 -13.39 -41.64 14.30
C LEU A 772 -14.36 -40.62 14.90
N VAL A 773 -13.97 -39.98 16.00
CA VAL A 773 -14.72 -38.89 16.64
C VAL A 773 -13.80 -37.70 16.77
N ASP A 774 -14.18 -36.59 16.15
CA ASP A 774 -13.45 -35.31 16.21
C ASP A 774 -11.97 -35.42 15.79
N ILE A 775 -11.68 -36.30 14.82
CA ILE A 775 -10.30 -36.54 14.36
C ILE A 775 -9.91 -35.51 13.31
N GLY A 776 -8.99 -34.60 13.64
CA GLY A 776 -8.53 -33.56 12.72
C GLY A 776 -7.81 -34.12 11.48
N PHE A 777 -8.40 -33.91 10.32
CA PHE A 777 -7.85 -34.23 9.01
C PHE A 777 -7.29 -32.98 8.38
N ASN A 778 -5.98 -33.01 8.07
CA ASN A 778 -5.28 -31.89 7.47
C ASN A 778 -4.94 -32.24 6.02
N ALA A 779 -5.49 -31.50 5.07
CA ALA A 779 -5.25 -31.75 3.65
C ALA A 779 -4.76 -30.50 2.92
N ILE A 780 -3.78 -30.72 2.05
CA ILE A 780 -3.43 -29.82 0.96
C ILE A 780 -4.39 -30.09 -0.18
N ALA A 781 -4.98 -29.03 -0.72
CA ALA A 781 -5.91 -29.09 -1.84
C ALA A 781 -5.31 -28.37 -3.05
N ILE A 782 -5.48 -28.97 -4.23
CA ILE A 782 -5.24 -28.34 -5.53
C ILE A 782 -6.53 -28.52 -6.34
N ILE A 783 -7.16 -27.44 -6.79
CA ILE A 783 -8.42 -27.47 -7.53
C ILE A 783 -8.23 -26.66 -8.80
N ARG A 784 -8.58 -27.24 -9.95
CA ARG A 784 -8.52 -26.60 -11.26
C ARG A 784 -9.88 -26.76 -11.92
N ALA A 785 -10.40 -25.68 -12.48
CA ALA A 785 -11.65 -25.70 -13.22
C ALA A 785 -11.56 -24.72 -14.39
N GLY A 786 -12.02 -25.08 -15.57
CA GLY A 786 -11.97 -24.14 -16.69
C GLY A 786 -12.79 -24.60 -17.88
N ARG A 787 -13.13 -23.65 -18.76
CA ARG A 787 -13.96 -23.90 -19.95
C ARG A 787 -13.35 -24.97 -20.86
N ASP A 788 -12.03 -24.94 -21.03
CA ASP A 788 -11.29 -25.83 -21.93
C ASP A 788 -10.62 -27.00 -21.17
N ALA A 789 -10.31 -26.81 -19.88
CA ALA A 789 -9.57 -27.77 -19.06
C ALA A 789 -10.46 -28.76 -18.30
N GLY A 790 -11.78 -28.54 -18.24
CA GLY A 790 -12.70 -29.33 -17.41
C GLY A 790 -12.48 -29.08 -15.91
N PHE A 791 -12.75 -30.08 -15.07
CA PHE A 791 -12.54 -30.01 -13.62
C PHE A 791 -11.55 -31.06 -13.15
N PHE A 792 -10.69 -30.66 -12.23
CA PHE A 792 -9.75 -31.54 -11.55
C PHE A 792 -9.55 -31.03 -10.12
N ALA A 793 -9.68 -31.90 -9.12
CA ALA A 793 -9.27 -31.59 -7.76
C ALA A 793 -8.45 -32.73 -7.17
N GLN A 794 -7.46 -32.38 -6.37
CA GLN A 794 -6.59 -33.30 -5.67
C GLN A 794 -6.49 -32.89 -4.20
N PHE A 795 -6.65 -33.85 -3.30
CA PHE A 795 -6.50 -33.66 -1.86
C PHE A 795 -5.48 -34.67 -1.33
N SER A 796 -4.41 -34.19 -0.72
CA SER A 796 -3.38 -35.01 -0.09
C SER A 796 -3.14 -34.55 1.33
N GLY A 797 -3.00 -35.48 2.27
CA GLY A 797 -3.01 -35.10 3.67
C GLY A 797 -2.90 -36.28 4.61
N GLY A 798 -3.37 -36.07 5.83
CA GLY A 798 -3.37 -37.10 6.86
C GLY A 798 -4.05 -36.63 8.13
N PHE A 799 -4.09 -37.53 9.10
CA PHE A 799 -4.68 -37.29 10.41
C PHE A 799 -3.87 -38.03 11.49
N ARG A 800 -3.96 -37.56 12.74
CA ARG A 800 -3.36 -38.28 13.87
C ARG A 800 -4.39 -39.21 14.49
N PHE A 801 -4.08 -40.48 14.63
CA PHE A 801 -4.97 -41.46 15.22
C PHE A 801 -4.20 -42.43 16.11
N TYR A 802 -4.71 -42.66 17.33
CA TYR A 802 -4.10 -43.56 18.33
C TYR A 802 -2.59 -43.30 18.55
N GLY A 803 -2.22 -42.02 18.64
CA GLY A 803 -0.83 -41.57 18.85
C GLY A 803 0.05 -41.55 17.59
N LYS A 804 -0.40 -42.13 16.47
CA LYS A 804 0.35 -42.26 15.22
C LYS A 804 -0.14 -41.28 14.16
N ASP A 805 0.78 -40.83 13.30
CA ASP A 805 0.45 -40.01 12.13
C ASP A 805 0.07 -40.93 10.97
N VAL A 806 -1.15 -40.76 10.46
CA VAL A 806 -1.75 -41.60 9.42
C VAL A 806 -1.76 -40.82 8.10
N SER A 807 -1.05 -41.33 7.10
CA SER A 807 -1.05 -40.74 5.76
C SER A 807 -2.33 -41.12 5.03
N PHE A 808 -2.99 -40.14 4.44
CA PHE A 808 -4.17 -40.36 3.61
C PHE A 808 -3.76 -40.48 2.13
N PRO A 809 -4.22 -41.53 1.42
CA PRO A 809 -4.02 -41.67 0.00
C PRO A 809 -4.60 -40.48 -0.76
N THR A 810 -3.88 -39.96 -1.74
CA THR A 810 -4.33 -38.80 -2.50
C THR A 810 -5.71 -39.04 -3.14
N LEU A 811 -6.71 -38.24 -2.75
CA LEU A 811 -8.04 -38.23 -3.36
C LEU A 811 -7.97 -37.40 -4.63
N THR A 812 -8.46 -37.94 -5.74
CA THR A 812 -8.57 -37.21 -7.02
C THR A 812 -10.02 -37.20 -7.48
N LEU A 813 -10.54 -36.01 -7.78
CA LEU A 813 -11.88 -35.80 -8.30
C LEU A 813 -11.77 -35.18 -9.70
N ASN A 814 -12.37 -35.81 -10.71
CA ASN A 814 -12.42 -35.31 -12.09
C ASN A 814 -13.80 -34.72 -12.47
N ILE A 815 -14.74 -34.73 -11.53
CA ILE A 815 -16.08 -34.16 -11.67
C ILE A 815 -16.28 -33.19 -10.51
N PRO A 816 -16.81 -31.97 -10.75
CA PRO A 816 -17.05 -31.00 -9.68
C PRO A 816 -17.97 -31.61 -8.60
N PRO A 817 -17.58 -31.57 -7.32
CA PRO A 817 -18.48 -31.93 -6.23
C PRO A 817 -19.59 -30.86 -6.13
N GLY A 818 -20.80 -31.28 -5.79
CA GLY A 818 -21.94 -30.35 -5.62
C GLY A 818 -21.78 -29.42 -4.42
N ASP A 819 -21.08 -29.87 -3.37
CA ASP A 819 -20.80 -29.13 -2.16
C ASP A 819 -19.58 -29.70 -1.41
N PHE A 820 -19.23 -29.10 -0.26
CA PHE A 820 -18.16 -29.62 0.59
C PHE A 820 -18.48 -30.97 1.24
N GLN A 821 -19.76 -31.26 1.51
CA GLN A 821 -20.18 -32.53 2.09
C GLN A 821 -19.85 -33.69 1.15
N ALA A 822 -19.94 -33.50 -0.16
CA ALA A 822 -19.52 -34.47 -1.15
C ALA A 822 -18.00 -34.77 -1.05
N ILE A 823 -17.16 -33.76 -0.80
CA ILE A 823 -15.72 -33.95 -0.58
C ILE A 823 -15.48 -34.73 0.71
N TYR A 824 -16.12 -34.34 1.82
CA TYR A 824 -16.06 -35.08 3.08
C TYR A 824 -16.44 -36.55 2.90
N ASN A 825 -17.57 -36.80 2.24
CA ASN A 825 -18.06 -38.16 1.97
C ASN A 825 -17.08 -38.94 1.08
N SER A 826 -16.45 -38.31 0.08
CA SER A 826 -15.41 -38.95 -0.73
C SER A 826 -14.16 -39.30 0.08
N VAL A 827 -13.75 -38.45 1.03
CA VAL A 827 -12.65 -38.78 1.95
C VAL A 827 -13.02 -39.98 2.82
N ILE A 828 -14.21 -39.99 3.44
CA ILE A 828 -14.67 -41.14 4.25
C ILE A 828 -14.74 -42.41 3.39
N GLN A 829 -15.34 -42.37 2.20
CA GLN A 829 -15.40 -43.51 1.29
C GLN A 829 -14.02 -44.02 0.89
N GLN A 830 -13.04 -43.14 0.68
CA GLN A 830 -11.68 -43.56 0.36
C GLN A 830 -10.97 -44.17 1.57
N ILE A 831 -11.19 -43.64 2.78
CA ILE A 831 -10.69 -44.27 4.01
C ILE A 831 -11.30 -45.66 4.16
N GLU A 832 -12.61 -45.83 3.94
CA GLU A 832 -13.29 -47.12 3.97
C GLU A 832 -12.74 -48.10 2.92
N ALA A 833 -12.57 -47.64 1.67
CA ALA A 833 -12.08 -48.48 0.58
C ALA A 833 -10.62 -48.92 0.76
N GLN A 834 -9.80 -48.13 1.45
CA GLN A 834 -8.38 -48.39 1.68
C GLN A 834 -8.07 -48.63 3.17
N ALA A 835 -9.08 -49.05 3.94
CA ALA A 835 -8.98 -49.12 5.39
C ALA A 835 -7.88 -50.07 5.86
N LEU A 836 -7.67 -51.18 5.15
CA LEU A 836 -6.61 -52.13 5.47
C LEU A 836 -5.24 -51.44 5.43
N ASP A 837 -4.91 -50.78 4.32
CA ASP A 837 -3.61 -50.13 4.15
C ASP A 837 -3.42 -48.96 5.13
N ILE A 838 -4.45 -48.13 5.30
CA ILE A 838 -4.41 -46.95 6.17
C ILE A 838 -4.20 -47.33 7.64
N PHE A 839 -4.91 -48.35 8.13
CA PHE A 839 -4.87 -48.72 9.55
C PHE A 839 -3.85 -49.81 9.87
N ASN A 840 -3.30 -50.53 8.88
CA ASN A 840 -2.26 -51.53 9.12
C ASN A 840 -0.99 -50.90 9.71
N ASP A 841 -0.65 -49.67 9.35
CA ASP A 841 0.48 -48.97 9.97
C ASP A 841 0.17 -48.51 11.41
N VAL A 842 -1.10 -48.28 11.72
CA VAL A 842 -1.56 -47.92 13.06
C VAL A 842 -1.54 -49.15 13.98
N PHE A 843 -2.09 -50.26 13.51
CA PHE A 843 -2.21 -51.53 14.23
C PHE A 843 -1.37 -52.60 13.55
N LYS A 844 -0.05 -52.40 13.56
CA LYS A 844 0.91 -53.21 12.81
C LYS A 844 1.07 -54.61 13.37
N THR A 845 0.86 -54.75 14.68
CA THR A 845 0.96 -56.02 15.38
C THR A 845 -0.39 -56.43 15.96
N LEU A 846 -0.59 -57.74 16.12
CA LEU A 846 -1.78 -58.29 16.77
C LEU A 846 -1.95 -57.77 18.21
N GLU A 847 -0.84 -57.51 18.91
CA GLU A 847 -0.85 -56.94 20.26
C GLU A 847 -1.35 -55.49 20.26
N GLU A 848 -0.84 -54.64 19.37
CA GLU A 848 -1.33 -53.25 19.22
C GLU A 848 -2.83 -53.22 18.91
N TRP A 849 -3.30 -54.13 18.05
CA TRP A 849 -4.73 -54.29 17.76
C TRP A 849 -5.54 -54.75 18.97
N ALA A 850 -5.08 -55.78 19.69
CA ALA A 850 -5.77 -56.27 20.87
C ALA A 850 -5.87 -55.18 21.95
N ASN A 851 -4.81 -54.39 22.14
CA ASN A 851 -4.84 -53.24 23.03
C ASN A 851 -5.83 -52.17 22.55
N ALA A 852 -5.88 -51.87 21.25
CA ALA A 852 -6.85 -50.92 20.70
C ALA A 852 -8.32 -51.38 20.86
N VAL A 853 -8.57 -52.69 20.77
CA VAL A 853 -9.89 -53.27 21.07
C VAL A 853 -10.20 -53.15 22.57
N LYS A 854 -9.23 -53.45 23.44
CA LYS A 854 -9.37 -53.29 24.90
C LYS A 854 -9.68 -51.85 25.31
N ASP A 855 -9.05 -50.89 24.64
CA ASP A 855 -9.23 -49.45 24.89
C ASP A 855 -10.51 -48.89 24.23
N GLY A 856 -11.29 -49.73 23.54
CA GLY A 856 -12.56 -49.34 22.92
C GLY A 856 -12.42 -48.53 21.63
N VAL A 857 -11.21 -48.41 21.08
CA VAL A 857 -10.93 -47.73 19.80
C VAL A 857 -11.43 -48.57 18.62
N ILE A 858 -11.36 -49.90 18.76
CA ILE A 858 -11.85 -50.88 17.78
C ILE A 858 -12.93 -51.75 18.43
N VAL A 859 -14.06 -51.88 17.76
CA VAL A 859 -15.04 -52.94 18.08
C VAL A 859 -14.76 -54.11 17.15
N ALA A 860 -14.16 -55.18 17.67
CA ALA A 860 -13.75 -56.34 16.87
C ALA A 860 -14.91 -56.90 16.03
N ALA A 861 -14.64 -57.14 14.74
CA ALA A 861 -15.58 -57.79 13.83
C ALA A 861 -15.39 -59.31 13.92
N GLY A 862 -16.29 -60.01 14.60
CA GLY A 862 -16.23 -61.46 14.74
C GLY A 862 -15.28 -61.94 15.84
N ALA A 863 -14.87 -63.21 15.77
CA ALA A 863 -14.01 -63.84 16.76
C ALA A 863 -12.56 -63.34 16.66
N VAL A 864 -11.89 -63.13 17.80
CA VAL A 864 -10.50 -62.64 17.87
C VAL A 864 -9.54 -63.53 17.07
N ALA A 865 -9.77 -64.85 17.10
CA ALA A 865 -8.97 -65.81 16.34
C ALA A 865 -9.07 -65.62 14.83
N SER A 866 -10.22 -65.19 14.31
CA SER A 866 -10.39 -64.91 12.89
C SER A 866 -9.57 -63.70 12.46
N VAL A 867 -9.55 -62.62 13.25
CA VAL A 867 -8.70 -61.45 12.96
C VAL A 867 -7.22 -61.82 13.05
N ALA A 868 -6.83 -62.56 14.09
CA ALA A 868 -5.45 -63.03 14.25
C ALA A 868 -4.97 -63.85 13.04
N LYS A 869 -5.82 -64.75 12.53
CA LYS A 869 -5.51 -65.59 11.37
C LYS A 869 -5.57 -64.83 10.05
N ASP A 870 -6.70 -64.18 9.77
CA ASP A 870 -7.00 -63.70 8.41
C ASP A 870 -6.35 -62.35 8.12
N VAL A 871 -6.15 -61.51 9.14
CA VAL A 871 -5.53 -60.18 8.98
C VAL A 871 -4.04 -60.22 9.30
N TYR A 872 -3.65 -60.84 10.41
CA TYR A 872 -2.25 -60.85 10.87
C TYR A 872 -1.47 -62.09 10.45
N ASN A 873 -2.12 -63.11 9.87
CA ASN A 873 -1.50 -64.41 9.58
C ASN A 873 -0.74 -64.98 10.78
N ALA A 874 -1.27 -64.77 11.99
CA ALA A 874 -0.65 -65.14 13.25
C ALA A 874 -0.88 -66.62 13.58
N SER A 875 -0.05 -67.19 14.46
CA SER A 875 -0.24 -68.57 14.93
C SER A 875 -1.37 -68.68 15.96
N ALA A 876 -1.80 -69.91 16.25
CA ALA A 876 -2.83 -70.17 17.27
C ALA A 876 -2.38 -69.70 18.67
N GLU A 877 -1.10 -69.83 19.02
CA GLU A 877 -0.51 -69.32 20.27
C GLU A 877 -0.65 -67.79 20.35
N ALA A 878 -0.35 -67.08 19.26
CA ALA A 878 -0.46 -65.62 19.21
C ALA A 878 -1.93 -65.17 19.29
N ALA A 879 -2.86 -65.91 18.68
CA ALA A 879 -4.30 -65.69 18.84
C ALA A 879 -4.75 -65.88 20.30
N ALA A 880 -4.28 -66.93 20.99
CA ALA A 880 -4.53 -67.15 22.41
C ALA A 880 -4.00 -65.99 23.27
N SER A 881 -2.80 -65.47 22.94
CA SER A 881 -2.22 -64.31 23.62
C SER A 881 -3.06 -63.04 23.42
N ALA A 882 -3.68 -62.86 22.26
CA ALA A 882 -4.61 -61.76 21.99
C ALA A 882 -5.90 -61.87 22.84
N TYR A 883 -6.50 -63.06 22.93
CA TYR A 883 -7.65 -63.28 23.84
C TYR A 883 -7.31 -62.93 25.29
N ARG A 884 -6.13 -63.34 25.76
CA ARG A 884 -5.66 -63.01 27.10
C ARG A 884 -5.46 -61.50 27.30
N THR A 885 -4.88 -60.81 26.33
CA THR A 885 -4.72 -59.34 26.35
C THR A 885 -6.07 -58.64 26.53
N LEU A 886 -7.09 -59.17 25.85
CA LEU A 886 -8.49 -58.75 25.93
C LEU A 886 -9.21 -59.23 27.21
N SER A 887 -8.50 -59.87 28.14
CA SER A 887 -9.04 -60.43 29.38
C SER A 887 -10.18 -61.44 29.15
N LYS A 888 -10.13 -62.19 28.03
CA LYS A 888 -11.06 -63.29 27.75
C LYS A 888 -10.57 -64.60 28.34
N GLY A 889 -11.50 -65.42 28.82
CA GLY A 889 -11.22 -66.71 29.45
C GLY A 889 -10.75 -67.77 28.44
N ALA A 890 -10.12 -68.85 28.96
CA ALA A 890 -9.57 -69.93 28.14
C ALA A 890 -10.62 -70.65 27.27
N THR A 891 -11.86 -70.79 27.76
CA THR A 891 -12.97 -71.43 27.00
C THR A 891 -13.30 -70.64 25.73
N GLU A 892 -13.50 -69.32 25.83
CA GLU A 892 -13.79 -68.46 24.68
C GLU A 892 -12.62 -68.45 23.68
N ALA A 893 -11.39 -68.45 24.19
CA ALA A 893 -10.19 -68.59 23.36
C ALA A 893 -10.15 -69.94 22.63
N ALA A 894 -10.47 -71.04 23.33
CA ALA A 894 -10.47 -72.39 22.77
C ALA A 894 -11.49 -72.57 21.64
N GLU A 895 -12.73 -72.13 21.87
CA GLU A 895 -13.80 -72.17 20.86
C GLU A 895 -13.43 -71.37 19.61
N GLY A 896 -12.89 -70.16 19.80
CA GLY A 896 -12.51 -69.29 18.71
C GLY A 896 -11.33 -69.84 17.91
N ILE A 897 -10.29 -70.32 18.60
CA ILE A 897 -9.08 -70.86 17.96
C ILE A 897 -9.38 -72.16 17.22
N SER A 898 -10.12 -73.08 17.84
CA SER A 898 -10.47 -74.36 17.20
C SER A 898 -11.22 -74.14 15.89
N THR A 899 -12.19 -73.22 15.89
CA THR A 899 -12.99 -72.86 14.73
C THR A 899 -12.15 -72.17 13.66
N ALA A 900 -11.37 -71.15 14.03
CA ALA A 900 -10.61 -70.36 13.05
C ALA A 900 -9.44 -71.14 12.44
N TYR A 901 -8.67 -71.87 13.25
CA TYR A 901 -7.47 -72.59 12.80
C TYR A 901 -7.75 -74.02 12.36
N ASN A 902 -8.93 -74.57 12.67
CA ASN A 902 -9.30 -75.95 12.36
C ASN A 902 -8.27 -76.97 12.88
N ILE A 903 -7.91 -76.84 14.15
CA ILE A 903 -6.92 -77.66 14.86
C ILE A 903 -7.57 -78.49 15.97
N THR A 904 -6.87 -79.53 16.43
CA THR A 904 -7.37 -80.46 17.45
C THR A 904 -7.33 -79.87 18.86
N ALA A 905 -8.09 -80.45 19.80
CA ALA A 905 -8.10 -80.05 21.21
C ALA A 905 -6.69 -80.05 21.84
N ASN A 906 -5.82 -81.00 21.47
CA ASN A 906 -4.44 -81.06 21.95
C ASN A 906 -3.61 -79.86 21.45
N GLU A 907 -3.79 -79.46 20.19
CA GLU A 907 -3.11 -78.31 19.61
C GLU A 907 -3.65 -76.98 20.18
N VAL A 908 -4.95 -76.91 20.49
CA VAL A 908 -5.53 -75.76 21.22
C VAL A 908 -5.00 -75.68 22.65
N ALA A 909 -4.92 -76.80 23.39
CA ALA A 909 -4.34 -76.82 24.73
C ALA A 909 -2.89 -76.30 24.73
N LYS A 910 -2.10 -76.70 23.71
CA LYS A 910 -0.74 -76.20 23.51
C LYS A 910 -0.71 -74.70 23.20
N ALA A 911 -1.63 -74.22 22.36
CA ALA A 911 -1.74 -72.80 22.05
C ALA A 911 -2.08 -71.94 23.28
N LEU A 912 -3.01 -72.40 24.12
CA LEU A 912 -3.38 -71.74 25.37
C LEU A 912 -2.25 -71.75 26.39
N GLN A 913 -1.52 -72.87 26.50
CA GLN A 913 -0.33 -72.96 27.36
C GLN A 913 0.76 -71.97 26.91
N GLY A 914 1.02 -71.87 25.60
CA GLY A 914 1.97 -70.90 25.05
C GLY A 914 1.58 -69.43 25.24
N ALA A 915 0.32 -69.17 25.56
CA ALA A 915 -0.21 -67.86 25.95
C ALA A 915 -0.35 -67.68 27.47
N ASP A 916 0.30 -68.54 28.27
CA ASP A 916 0.35 -68.50 29.74
C ASP A 916 -1.01 -68.68 30.46
N TYR A 917 -2.02 -69.29 29.83
CA TYR A 917 -3.21 -69.75 30.56
C TYR A 917 -2.83 -70.79 31.61
N ALA A 918 -3.50 -70.80 32.76
CA ALA A 918 -3.21 -71.78 33.80
C ALA A 918 -3.81 -73.15 33.43
N ALA A 919 -3.19 -74.24 33.92
CA ALA A 919 -3.63 -75.61 33.62
C ALA A 919 -5.12 -75.86 33.92
N HIS A 920 -5.65 -75.29 35.00
CA HIS A 920 -7.07 -75.41 35.36
C HIS A 920 -8.01 -74.67 34.40
N GLU A 921 -7.59 -73.51 33.88
CA GLU A 921 -8.37 -72.77 32.89
C GLU A 921 -8.40 -73.53 31.56
N VAL A 922 -7.26 -74.12 31.17
CA VAL A 922 -7.19 -74.96 29.96
C VAL A 922 -7.98 -76.25 30.12
N ALA A 923 -7.98 -76.87 31.31
CA ALA A 923 -8.81 -78.03 31.60
C ALA A 923 -10.31 -77.72 31.46
N ASN A 924 -10.79 -76.61 32.04
CA ASN A 924 -12.17 -76.13 31.85
C ASN A 924 -12.48 -75.92 30.37
N ALA A 925 -11.55 -75.32 29.62
CA ALA A 925 -11.74 -75.12 28.18
C ALA A 925 -11.81 -76.44 27.39
N MET A 926 -11.06 -77.47 27.80
CA MET A 926 -11.14 -78.81 27.19
C MET A 926 -12.48 -79.50 27.49
N GLU A 927 -13.05 -79.24 28.67
CA GLU A 927 -14.38 -79.72 29.05
C GLU A 927 -15.46 -78.98 28.24
N ASP A 928 -15.52 -77.66 28.35
CA ASP A 928 -16.60 -76.85 27.83
C ASP A 928 -16.60 -76.77 26.29
N ALA A 929 -15.43 -76.56 25.67
CA ALA A 929 -15.36 -76.29 24.23
C ALA A 929 -15.28 -77.57 23.37
N PHE A 930 -14.84 -78.69 23.95
CA PHE A 930 -14.58 -79.93 23.22
C PHE A 930 -15.27 -81.17 23.80
N ASP A 931 -15.97 -81.05 24.93
CA ASP A 931 -16.64 -82.17 25.62
C ASP A 931 -15.67 -83.34 25.89
N LEU A 932 -14.41 -83.03 26.21
CA LEU A 932 -13.42 -84.05 26.52
C LEU A 932 -13.68 -84.64 27.90
N THR A 933 -13.48 -85.95 28.06
CA THR A 933 -13.44 -86.59 29.38
C THR A 933 -12.18 -86.19 30.15
N ALA A 934 -12.15 -86.45 31.46
CA ALA A 934 -10.98 -86.20 32.30
C ALA A 934 -9.71 -86.91 31.78
N GLU A 935 -9.82 -88.11 31.20
CA GLU A 935 -8.70 -88.81 30.55
C GLU A 935 -8.21 -88.08 29.29
N GLY A 936 -9.14 -87.60 28.46
CA GLY A 936 -8.85 -86.82 27.26
C GLY A 936 -8.18 -85.48 27.59
N ALA A 937 -8.68 -84.77 28.60
CA ALA A 937 -8.09 -83.51 29.07
C ALA A 937 -6.71 -83.72 29.70
N ALA A 938 -6.50 -84.78 30.49
CA ALA A 938 -5.19 -85.11 31.03
C ALA A 938 -4.15 -85.35 29.92
N TYR A 939 -4.55 -86.03 28.85
CA TYR A 939 -3.71 -86.23 27.67
C TYR A 939 -3.42 -84.91 26.94
N ALA A 940 -4.43 -84.07 26.72
CA ALA A 940 -4.28 -82.78 26.05
C ALA A 940 -3.36 -81.81 26.83
N LEU A 941 -3.51 -81.73 28.15
CA LEU A 941 -2.67 -80.90 29.01
C LEU A 941 -1.22 -81.40 29.07
N ARG A 942 -1.03 -82.72 29.08
CA ARG A 942 0.32 -83.30 28.97
C ARG A 942 0.94 -82.97 27.62
N TYR A 943 0.18 -83.09 26.54
CA TYR A 943 0.63 -82.72 25.19
C TYR A 943 1.01 -81.24 25.09
N ALA A 944 0.27 -80.37 25.78
CA ALA A 944 0.55 -78.94 25.89
C ALA A 944 1.81 -78.61 26.71
N GLY A 945 2.29 -79.54 27.55
CA GLY A 945 3.52 -79.41 28.32
C GLY A 945 3.34 -79.03 29.79
N TYR A 946 2.12 -79.09 30.34
CA TYR A 946 1.90 -78.86 31.78
C TYR A 946 2.53 -79.97 32.64
N GLY A 947 2.98 -79.59 33.84
CA GLY A 947 3.51 -80.53 34.82
C GLY A 947 2.43 -81.42 35.42
N VAL A 948 2.77 -82.67 35.77
CA VAL A 948 1.81 -83.67 36.28
C VAL A 948 1.02 -83.18 37.51
N ASN A 949 1.64 -82.39 38.39
CA ASN A 949 0.97 -81.83 39.58
C ASN A 949 -0.05 -80.74 39.20
N GLU A 950 0.27 -79.93 38.19
CA GLU A 950 -0.64 -78.90 37.67
C GLU A 950 -1.84 -79.56 36.98
N ILE A 951 -1.61 -80.63 36.23
CA ILE A 951 -2.68 -81.43 35.59
C ILE A 951 -3.55 -82.10 36.66
N GLY A 952 -2.95 -82.74 37.67
CA GLY A 952 -3.71 -83.35 38.77
C GLY A 952 -4.61 -82.35 39.49
N SER A 953 -4.09 -81.14 39.73
CA SER A 953 -4.85 -80.03 40.35
C SER A 953 -5.95 -79.52 39.41
N ALA A 954 -5.64 -79.36 38.12
CA ALA A 954 -6.58 -78.93 37.10
C ALA A 954 -7.75 -79.90 36.93
N LEU A 955 -7.50 -81.21 36.90
CA LEU A 955 -8.54 -82.24 36.86
C LEU A 955 -9.42 -82.20 38.11
N SER A 956 -8.83 -81.96 39.28
CA SER A 956 -9.59 -81.81 40.53
C SER A 956 -10.52 -80.59 40.48
N SER A 957 -10.03 -79.47 39.96
CA SER A 957 -10.78 -78.21 39.98
C SER A 957 -11.80 -78.09 38.86
N ALA A 958 -11.46 -78.55 37.65
CA ALA A 958 -12.29 -78.41 36.46
C ALA A 958 -13.39 -79.47 36.42
N TYR A 959 -12.97 -80.74 36.37
CA TYR A 959 -13.86 -81.88 36.21
C TYR A 959 -14.45 -82.40 37.53
N ASN A 960 -14.00 -81.87 38.68
CA ASN A 960 -14.42 -82.31 40.02
C ASN A 960 -14.33 -83.84 40.21
N VAL A 961 -13.31 -84.46 39.61
CA VAL A 961 -13.13 -85.91 39.68
C VAL A 961 -12.53 -86.33 41.02
N THR A 962 -12.74 -87.58 41.41
CA THR A 962 -12.09 -88.15 42.60
C THR A 962 -10.61 -88.44 42.33
N ALA A 963 -9.82 -88.61 43.39
CA ALA A 963 -8.42 -89.00 43.28
C ALA A 963 -8.22 -90.31 42.47
N ASP A 964 -9.17 -91.26 42.55
CA ASP A 964 -9.17 -92.51 41.78
C ASP A 964 -9.35 -92.28 40.27
N ALA A 965 -10.33 -91.47 39.90
CA ALA A 965 -10.56 -91.09 38.51
C ALA A 965 -9.40 -90.24 37.95
N ALA A 966 -8.82 -89.34 38.75
CA ALA A 966 -7.63 -88.59 38.38
C ALA A 966 -6.40 -89.49 38.17
N ALA A 967 -6.21 -90.53 39.01
CA ALA A 967 -5.14 -91.50 38.85
C ALA A 967 -5.25 -92.27 37.52
N THR A 968 -6.48 -92.67 37.17
CA THR A 968 -6.80 -93.33 35.91
C THR A 968 -6.52 -92.42 34.71
N ALA A 969 -6.95 -91.16 34.77
CA ALA A 969 -6.72 -90.16 33.73
C ALA A 969 -5.24 -89.85 33.51
N LEU A 970 -4.45 -89.67 34.59
CA LEU A 970 -3.01 -89.39 34.49
C LEU A 970 -2.24 -90.61 33.93
N ARG A 971 -2.63 -91.83 34.32
CA ARG A 971 -2.05 -93.04 33.72
C ARG A 971 -2.41 -93.16 32.25
N TYR A 972 -3.66 -92.89 31.87
CA TYR A 972 -4.10 -92.88 30.47
C TYR A 972 -3.31 -91.86 29.65
N ALA A 973 -3.04 -90.69 30.22
CA ALA A 973 -2.19 -89.67 29.62
C ALA A 973 -0.74 -90.12 29.44
N GLY A 974 -0.30 -91.20 30.13
CA GLY A 974 0.99 -91.87 29.96
C GLY A 974 2.05 -91.53 31.01
N TYR A 975 1.63 -91.07 32.20
CA TYR A 975 2.53 -90.80 33.33
C TYR A 975 2.90 -92.08 34.09
N GLY A 976 4.13 -92.11 34.61
CA GLY A 976 4.61 -93.18 35.46
C GLY A 976 4.05 -93.08 36.89
N ILE A 977 4.09 -94.18 37.63
CA ILE A 977 3.49 -94.26 38.98
C ILE A 977 3.98 -93.18 39.95
N ASN A 978 5.27 -92.82 39.88
CA ASN A 978 5.86 -91.79 40.75
C ASN A 978 5.28 -90.40 40.49
N GLU A 979 5.02 -90.08 39.21
CA GLU A 979 4.44 -88.82 38.77
C GLU A 979 2.96 -88.75 39.14
N VAL A 980 2.21 -89.83 38.88
CA VAL A 980 0.80 -89.94 39.25
C VAL A 980 0.61 -89.82 40.76
N GLY A 981 1.35 -90.61 41.55
CA GLY A 981 1.24 -90.60 43.00
C GLY A 981 1.59 -89.24 43.63
N SER A 982 2.61 -88.55 43.08
CA SER A 982 2.97 -87.20 43.52
C SER A 982 1.88 -86.17 43.22
N ALA A 983 1.28 -86.24 42.02
CA ALA A 983 0.19 -85.35 41.63
C ALA A 983 -1.06 -85.54 42.50
N LEU A 984 -1.42 -86.79 42.82
CA LEU A 984 -2.54 -87.09 43.73
C LEU A 984 -2.29 -86.53 45.13
N SER A 985 -1.08 -86.75 45.67
CA SER A 985 -0.69 -86.20 46.97
C SER A 985 -0.78 -84.67 46.99
N SER A 986 -0.34 -84.01 45.92
CA SER A 986 -0.33 -82.55 45.81
C SER A 986 -1.73 -81.96 45.61
N ALA A 987 -2.54 -82.55 44.73
CA ALA A 987 -3.82 -81.98 44.30
C ALA A 987 -4.96 -82.28 45.29
N TYR A 988 -4.97 -83.46 45.91
CA TYR A 988 -6.10 -83.95 46.72
C TYR A 988 -5.79 -84.05 48.22
N ASN A 989 -4.54 -83.80 48.63
CA ASN A 989 -4.09 -83.98 50.02
C ASN A 989 -4.50 -85.35 50.61
N VAL A 990 -4.42 -86.41 49.79
CA VAL A 990 -4.84 -87.77 50.14
C VAL A 990 -3.82 -88.46 51.03
N SER A 991 -4.30 -89.26 51.98
CA SER A 991 -3.46 -90.11 52.83
C SER A 991 -2.78 -91.23 52.03
N ALA A 992 -1.79 -91.89 52.62
CA ALA A 992 -1.12 -93.05 52.01
C ALA A 992 -2.10 -94.14 51.54
N ASP A 993 -3.17 -94.37 52.31
CA ASP A 993 -4.26 -95.30 52.00
C ASP A 993 -5.09 -94.85 50.77
N GLY A 994 -5.42 -93.56 50.71
CA GLY A 994 -6.10 -92.96 49.56
C GLY A 994 -5.26 -93.02 48.28
N ILE A 995 -3.95 -92.77 48.39
CA ILE A 995 -3.02 -92.88 47.25
C ILE A 995 -2.90 -94.33 46.78
N ALA A 996 -2.75 -95.28 47.71
CA ALA A 996 -2.65 -96.70 47.39
C ALA A 996 -3.92 -97.21 46.68
N THR A 997 -5.09 -96.79 47.16
CA THR A 997 -6.39 -97.13 46.58
C THR A 997 -6.53 -96.59 45.16
N ALA A 998 -6.23 -95.30 44.96
CA ALA A 998 -6.32 -94.66 43.65
C ALA A 998 -5.33 -95.25 42.62
N LEU A 999 -4.08 -95.53 43.03
CA LEU A 999 -3.08 -96.16 42.15
C LEU A 999 -3.46 -97.61 41.81
N ARG A 1000 -4.05 -98.35 42.73
CA ARG A 1000 -4.60 -99.68 42.42
C ARG A 1000 -5.76 -99.59 41.43
N GLY A 1001 -6.68 -98.65 41.63
CA GLY A 1001 -7.82 -98.42 40.74
C GLY A 1001 -7.37 -98.09 39.31
N ALA A 1002 -6.30 -97.30 39.19
CA ALA A 1002 -5.63 -97.03 37.91
C ALA A 1002 -4.88 -98.24 37.32
N GLY A 1003 -4.76 -99.37 38.04
CA GLY A 1003 -4.18 -100.63 37.54
C GLY A 1003 -2.68 -100.80 37.76
N TYR A 1004 -2.08 -100.13 38.74
CA TYR A 1004 -0.68 -100.38 39.14
C TYR A 1004 -0.57 -101.64 40.00
N ALA A 1005 0.54 -102.38 39.87
CA ALA A 1005 0.79 -103.58 40.66
C ALA A 1005 1.23 -103.22 42.10
N VAL A 1006 0.97 -104.12 43.04
CA VAL A 1006 1.34 -103.97 44.47
C VAL A 1006 2.81 -103.61 44.70
N ASN A 1007 3.72 -104.19 43.91
CA ASN A 1007 5.15 -103.89 44.00
C ASN A 1007 5.48 -102.47 43.55
N GLU A 1008 4.75 -101.94 42.56
CA GLU A 1008 4.95 -100.58 42.06
C GLU A 1008 4.42 -99.58 43.08
N VAL A 1009 3.18 -99.77 43.57
CA VAL A 1009 2.54 -98.89 44.58
C VAL A 1009 3.31 -98.90 45.89
N GLY A 1010 3.70 -100.08 46.37
CA GLY A 1010 4.47 -100.21 47.60
C GLY A 1010 5.84 -99.52 47.50
N SER A 1011 6.54 -99.66 46.37
CA SER A 1011 7.82 -98.99 46.14
C SER A 1011 7.67 -97.48 46.10
N PHE A 1012 6.62 -96.98 45.43
CA PHE A 1012 6.29 -95.54 45.43
C PHE A 1012 6.07 -95.00 46.85
N LEU A 1013 5.21 -95.66 47.65
CA LEU A 1013 4.88 -95.20 49.01
C LEU A 1013 6.12 -95.15 49.92
N LYS A 1014 7.08 -96.04 49.72
CA LYS A 1014 8.37 -96.03 50.41
C LYS A 1014 9.29 -94.93 49.88
N ASP A 1015 9.61 -94.98 48.59
CA ASP A 1015 10.75 -94.28 48.02
C ASP A 1015 10.41 -92.82 47.68
N VAL A 1016 9.16 -92.53 47.33
CA VAL A 1016 8.68 -91.17 46.99
C VAL A 1016 7.77 -90.62 48.07
N GLY A 1017 6.85 -91.44 48.60
CA GLY A 1017 5.92 -91.04 49.66
C GLY A 1017 6.55 -90.92 51.05
N GLY A 1018 7.72 -91.56 51.27
CA GLY A 1018 8.45 -91.49 52.54
C GLY A 1018 7.69 -92.10 53.74
N PHE A 1019 6.68 -92.95 53.48
CA PHE A 1019 5.86 -93.54 54.53
C PHE A 1019 6.60 -94.66 55.26
N ALA A 1020 6.31 -94.83 56.55
CA ALA A 1020 6.83 -95.94 57.33
C ALA A 1020 6.21 -97.28 56.87
N ASP A 1021 6.95 -98.37 57.06
CA ASP A 1021 6.56 -99.74 56.70
C ASP A 1021 5.16 -100.15 57.21
N THR A 1022 4.81 -99.78 58.45
CA THR A 1022 3.48 -100.01 59.04
C THR A 1022 2.37 -99.27 58.29
N THR A 1023 2.62 -98.03 57.86
CA THR A 1023 1.68 -97.22 57.08
C THR A 1023 1.55 -97.74 55.65
N ILE A 1024 2.66 -98.17 55.04
CA ILE A 1024 2.66 -98.77 53.70
C ILE A 1024 1.86 -100.07 53.70
N ASN A 1025 2.09 -100.95 54.67
CA ASN A 1025 1.33 -102.18 54.77
C ASN A 1025 -0.17 -101.93 55.00
N ALA A 1026 -0.53 -101.00 55.90
CA ALA A 1026 -1.92 -100.64 56.13
C ALA A 1026 -2.58 -100.13 54.84
N ALA A 1027 -1.92 -99.22 54.12
CA ALA A 1027 -2.39 -98.65 52.86
C ALA A 1027 -2.53 -99.70 51.73
N LEU A 1028 -1.58 -100.63 51.59
CA LEU A 1028 -1.65 -101.67 50.55
C LEU A 1028 -2.75 -102.71 50.82
N ASN A 1029 -2.96 -103.08 52.09
CA ASN A 1029 -4.08 -103.95 52.46
C ASN A 1029 -5.43 -103.21 52.34
N GLY A 1030 -5.48 -101.94 52.77
CA GLY A 1030 -6.67 -101.08 52.67
C GLY A 1030 -7.12 -100.81 51.23
N ALA A 1031 -6.16 -100.65 50.31
CA ALA A 1031 -6.40 -100.57 48.88
C ALA A 1031 -6.99 -101.86 48.29
N GLY A 1032 -6.85 -103.01 48.95
CA GLY A 1032 -7.41 -104.30 48.52
C GLY A 1032 -6.50 -105.14 47.61
N TYR A 1033 -5.17 -104.99 47.72
CA TYR A 1033 -4.23 -105.95 47.15
C TYR A 1033 -4.27 -107.29 47.89
N ALA A 1034 -3.89 -108.39 47.23
CA ALA A 1034 -3.92 -109.69 47.88
C ALA A 1034 -2.89 -109.75 49.02
N VAL A 1035 -3.32 -110.20 50.20
CA VAL A 1035 -2.49 -110.25 51.42
C VAL A 1035 -1.15 -110.97 51.20
N SER A 1036 -1.14 -112.00 50.35
CA SER A 1036 0.08 -112.72 49.96
C SER A 1036 1.05 -111.85 49.17
N GLU A 1037 0.57 -111.02 48.24
CA GLU A 1037 1.43 -110.15 47.42
C GLU A 1037 1.95 -108.95 48.23
N VAL A 1038 1.14 -108.42 49.15
CA VAL A 1038 1.57 -107.39 50.10
C VAL A 1038 2.65 -107.94 51.03
N GLY A 1039 2.43 -109.14 51.60
CA GLY A 1039 3.42 -109.82 52.44
C GLY A 1039 4.74 -110.08 51.71
N ASP A 1040 4.68 -110.56 50.46
CA ASP A 1040 5.86 -110.78 49.61
C ASP A 1040 6.64 -109.49 49.31
N PHE A 1041 5.93 -108.40 49.02
CA PHE A 1041 6.54 -107.08 48.83
C PHE A 1041 7.22 -106.59 50.11
N MET A 1042 6.49 -106.57 51.24
CA MET A 1042 7.00 -106.07 52.53
C MET A 1042 8.25 -106.85 52.98
N GLY A 1043 8.22 -108.17 52.85
CA GLY A 1043 9.36 -109.04 53.17
C GLY A 1043 10.59 -108.81 52.29
N LYS A 1044 10.40 -108.51 50.99
CA LYS A 1044 11.49 -108.22 50.04
C LYS A 1044 12.11 -106.84 50.23
N VAL A 1045 11.29 -105.82 50.51
CA VAL A 1045 11.71 -104.41 50.45
C VAL A 1045 12.18 -103.86 51.81
N PHE A 1046 11.67 -104.39 52.92
CA PHE A 1046 12.09 -104.01 54.28
C PHE A 1046 12.91 -105.11 55.00
N GLY A 1047 12.93 -106.32 54.44
CA GLY A 1047 13.79 -107.42 54.88
C GLY A 1047 13.23 -108.20 56.09
N GLY A 1048 13.42 -109.52 56.06
CA GLY A 1048 13.48 -110.41 57.23
C GLY A 1048 12.26 -110.46 58.15
N GLY A 1049 11.35 -111.41 57.92
CA GLY A 1049 10.32 -111.77 58.89
C GLY A 1049 9.40 -110.60 59.28
N TRP A 1050 9.05 -109.76 58.32
CA TRP A 1050 8.08 -108.69 58.52
C TRP A 1050 6.75 -109.31 58.98
N ILE A 1051 6.37 -109.07 60.24
CA ILE A 1051 5.13 -109.58 60.85
C ILE A 1051 4.15 -108.40 60.86
N PRO A 1052 3.00 -108.45 60.14
CA PRO A 1052 1.97 -107.44 60.29
C PRO A 1052 1.60 -107.35 61.77
N TYR A 1053 1.52 -106.14 62.33
CA TYR A 1053 0.84 -105.97 63.61
C TYR A 1053 -0.63 -106.31 63.38
N ILE A 1054 -0.98 -107.58 63.59
CA ILE A 1054 -2.36 -108.03 63.69
C ILE A 1054 -2.78 -107.63 65.09
N ASP A 1055 -3.69 -106.68 65.20
CA ASP A 1055 -4.44 -106.48 66.44
C ASP A 1055 -5.38 -107.68 66.57
N ILE A 1056 -4.90 -108.74 67.21
CA ILE A 1056 -5.73 -109.90 67.52
C ILE A 1056 -6.56 -109.49 68.73
N PRO A 1057 -7.90 -109.33 68.62
CA PRO A 1057 -8.72 -109.04 69.78
C PRO A 1057 -8.51 -110.14 70.82
N TYR A 1058 -8.14 -109.72 72.03
CA TYR A 1058 -7.81 -110.56 73.18
C TYR A 1058 -8.84 -111.69 73.33
N VAL A 1059 -8.42 -112.94 73.13
CA VAL A 1059 -9.22 -114.14 73.45
C VAL A 1059 -8.87 -114.55 74.88
N ASP A 1060 -9.87 -114.42 75.76
CA ASP A 1060 -9.82 -114.75 77.19
C ASP A 1060 -9.63 -116.28 77.38
N LEU A 1061 -8.58 -116.69 78.09
CA LEU A 1061 -8.34 -118.09 78.47
C LEU A 1061 -8.64 -118.27 79.98
N PRO A 1062 -9.52 -119.22 80.36
CA PRO A 1062 -9.93 -119.38 81.75
C PRO A 1062 -8.88 -120.09 82.62
N TYR A 1063 -8.73 -119.55 83.82
CA TYR A 1063 -7.94 -119.98 84.98
C TYR A 1063 -8.09 -121.48 85.34
N VAL A 1064 -6.97 -122.15 85.68
CA VAL A 1064 -6.95 -123.36 86.51
C VAL A 1064 -5.90 -123.19 87.62
N ASP A 1065 -6.36 -123.42 88.85
CA ASP A 1065 -5.69 -123.21 90.13
C ASP A 1065 -4.80 -124.42 90.52
N ILE A 1066 -3.63 -124.20 91.13
CA ILE A 1066 -2.85 -125.25 91.80
C ILE A 1066 -2.35 -124.72 93.17
N PRO A 1067 -2.71 -125.36 94.30
CA PRO A 1067 -2.18 -125.01 95.61
C PRO A 1067 -0.83 -125.67 95.91
N TYR A 1068 0.01 -124.91 96.62
CA TYR A 1068 1.33 -125.25 97.18
C TYR A 1068 1.31 -126.46 98.15
N ILE A 1069 2.42 -127.21 98.23
CA ILE A 1069 3.04 -127.65 99.51
C ILE A 1069 4.52 -128.03 99.34
N ASP A 1070 5.25 -127.73 100.40
CA ASP A 1070 6.70 -127.69 100.69
C ASP A 1070 7.52 -129.00 100.64
N TYR A 1071 8.72 -128.89 100.03
CA TYR A 1071 10.11 -129.14 100.50
C TYR A 1071 10.65 -130.50 101.06
N VAL A 1072 11.97 -130.73 100.77
CA VAL A 1072 13.01 -131.62 101.39
C VAL A 1072 13.19 -133.05 100.77
N ASP A 1073 14.36 -133.59 100.39
CA ASP A 1073 15.77 -133.11 100.32
C ASP A 1073 16.69 -134.06 99.49
N ILE A 1074 17.72 -133.44 98.89
CA ILE A 1074 19.14 -133.83 98.66
C ILE A 1074 19.53 -135.12 97.88
N TYR A 1075 19.89 -134.94 96.60
CA TYR A 1075 21.26 -135.12 96.05
C TYR A 1075 21.46 -134.25 94.81
#